data_AF-A0A2H0WAW5-F1
#
_entry.id   AF-A0A2H0WAW5-F1
#
_cell.length_a   1.000
_cell.length_b   1.000
_cell.length_c   1.000
_cell.angle_alpha   90.00
_cell.angle_beta   90.00
_cell.angle_gamma   90.00
#
_symmetry.space_group_name_H-M   'P 1'
#
loop_
_entity.id
_entity.type
_entity.pdbx_description
1 polymer ?
#
loop_
_entity_poly.entity_id
_entity_poly.type
_entity_poly.pdbx_seq_one_letter_code
_entity_poly.pdbx_strand_id
1 'polypeptide(L)'
;MNCSSVCTLLLAFVVLASGCFAQAQVAESQLDKKCQINQKELETRQTTLDQLGSSLDTLLGLGNLPQVPVTVLFQIDLGNQKEVHRRIKELSALSEPVSILSSSEFKKYSECGAAVDKVLRELAVQQSAVNRRKIEFLQMAPSKRESLISAFEAKRKLQTDEFGLQKQLTSSQGALTAAQEALVKAEEGTAVQTDDDLEPILVARSSVEKYLVDLESEQIEFLQVIGQKKKLLDQLRTELAVVSNEEISPAQVSGAYKKSSDIWEAAVQLLFELFSEINLQSSPSLPNMLSGEPGTAPAKAAFASYLTAYEAAKERRKDLSDSRTKMLSDLKVQSFKLLQDGGILRAQLLRTCDARSCDRPRGLSESNIRLILLEIRVVPLRLMAGALSKWQEVRPKFSSGVDGWVDLGRQAFMLFLLMLIPWALIRSLHWASFKLDELKRNLLSKSMLDYRRRTNLAVWIARLNPFVLSVGMILSIGVARILIEGTDLRELAGFLYYFQVYYVYRLLKILLMVGLEIVFSTESVDALKQQKAQIQKSATRISRVIFIEYVLLHMTQDTVRRALAYQLFSSLIFWINVGLVIYEANRWSSKIKESFSYRFPVLWLKIARFCESRLGRVLLPLLFALVLLKDLGRWIWTYLGRLDWVKRVLSELLKKRLESADQESKALIAPPAEYLGSFDYYLSAGADIFIERHHSVIDSATEAINDWLNGKASDDLLIIVGNRGMGKTTTIDHIHQRIAVNFQSKLLKVPAKIKSSAEMFHWLSEVLSSPVSSIEDVQKFDRQLKERIVFCVDDIQNLFLGVVGGFDGYRSFLEVISLKTSHIFWCLTVNSRSWAYLKGVMGPEHFYGRVLNLVPWKDFEIQKLILTRHKITKFNRTFDESIKAYGAGDSLGQQAEAQFFRLLWGQARGNPRSALMYWISAISYPSSGLIHVGIPSFVSSSLVASMSDDALFLLSAIARHECLTHEELRLITDIENTVIRKCLKEAHDKNLIWVDDGGRVRISSRAQYVIDYFLIGKNFLYE
;
A
#
# COMPACT_ATOMS: atom_id res chain seq x y z
N MET A 1 105.20 15.99 -21.01
CA MET A 1 105.21 15.78 -22.47
C MET A 1 104.83 17.09 -23.13
N ASN A 2 105.86 17.68 -23.75
CA ASN A 2 105.93 18.66 -24.85
C ASN A 2 105.07 19.93 -24.73
N CYS A 3 105.68 21.11 -24.52
CA CYS A 3 106.40 21.91 -25.54
C CYS A 3 105.60 22.03 -26.84
N SER A 4 105.33 23.20 -27.42
CA SER A 4 105.81 24.56 -27.21
C SER A 4 105.21 25.37 -28.36
N SER A 5 104.86 26.62 -28.10
CA SER A 5 105.01 27.81 -28.96
C SER A 5 103.82 28.74 -28.71
N VAL A 6 103.88 29.64 -27.72
CA VAL A 6 104.58 30.94 -27.77
C VAL A 6 103.91 31.88 -28.76
N CYS A 7 103.18 32.89 -28.27
CA CYS A 7 103.10 34.29 -28.79
C CYS A 7 101.84 35.12 -28.49
N THR A 8 100.88 34.69 -27.66
CA THR A 8 99.66 35.50 -27.39
C THR A 8 99.31 35.66 -25.91
N LEU A 9 100.30 35.60 -25.02
CA LEU A 9 100.08 35.66 -23.57
C LEU A 9 100.45 37.00 -22.91
N LEU A 10 100.73 38.05 -23.69
CA LEU A 10 101.05 39.39 -23.18
C LEU A 10 100.02 40.48 -23.58
N LEU A 11 98.92 40.12 -24.25
CA LEU A 11 97.86 41.08 -24.65
C LEU A 11 96.49 40.83 -24.01
N ALA A 12 96.31 39.75 -23.24
CA ALA A 12 95.03 39.39 -22.64
C ALA A 12 94.77 40.00 -21.25
N PHE A 13 95.77 40.65 -20.63
CA PHE A 13 95.63 41.16 -19.26
C PHE A 13 95.00 42.55 -19.15
N VAL A 14 94.82 43.28 -20.27
CA VAL A 14 94.12 44.58 -20.31
C VAL A 14 92.62 44.44 -20.67
N VAL A 15 92.16 43.24 -21.08
CA VAL A 15 90.75 42.95 -21.38
C VAL A 15 89.97 42.44 -20.15
N LEU A 16 90.66 42.10 -19.06
CA LEU A 16 90.03 41.55 -17.84
C LEU A 16 89.48 42.61 -16.87
N ALA A 17 89.65 43.92 -17.15
CA ALA A 17 89.02 44.99 -16.36
C ALA A 17 87.69 45.52 -16.96
N SER A 18 87.38 45.20 -18.22
CA SER A 18 86.13 45.61 -18.89
C SER A 18 85.03 44.54 -18.90
N GLY A 19 85.35 43.30 -18.51
CA GLY A 19 84.38 42.19 -18.38
C GLY A 19 83.49 42.25 -17.13
N CYS A 20 83.92 42.94 -16.06
CA CYS A 20 83.11 43.08 -14.83
C CYS A 20 81.99 44.13 -14.95
N PHE A 21 82.14 45.15 -15.81
CA PHE A 21 81.10 46.16 -16.02
C PHE A 21 79.95 45.69 -16.93
N ALA A 22 80.22 44.80 -17.89
CA ALA A 22 79.18 44.28 -18.80
C ALA A 22 78.24 43.25 -18.14
N GLN A 23 78.72 42.43 -17.20
CA GLN A 23 77.85 41.51 -16.45
C GLN A 23 77.03 42.24 -15.36
N ALA A 24 77.52 43.35 -14.82
CA ALA A 24 76.74 44.20 -13.91
C ALA A 24 75.61 44.94 -14.63
N GLN A 25 75.86 45.53 -15.82
CA GLN A 25 74.83 46.23 -16.61
C GLN A 25 73.76 45.30 -17.20
N VAL A 26 74.09 44.05 -17.59
CA VAL A 26 73.09 43.07 -18.06
C VAL A 26 72.25 42.52 -16.90
N ALA A 27 72.84 42.36 -15.70
CA ALA A 27 72.08 42.00 -14.50
C ALA A 27 71.15 43.13 -14.03
N GLU A 28 71.61 44.40 -14.06
CA GLU A 28 70.79 45.57 -13.77
C GLU A 28 69.63 45.74 -14.75
N SER A 29 69.85 45.58 -16.07
CA SER A 29 68.77 45.72 -17.06
C SER A 29 67.75 44.57 -17.03
N GLN A 30 68.15 43.37 -16.61
CA GLN A 30 67.22 42.25 -16.40
C GLN A 30 66.45 42.40 -15.08
N LEU A 31 67.08 42.92 -14.03
CA LEU A 31 66.42 43.22 -12.76
C LEU A 31 65.36 44.32 -12.96
N ASP A 32 65.68 45.36 -13.73
CA ASP A 32 64.78 46.50 -13.99
C ASP A 32 63.55 46.09 -14.83
N LYS A 33 63.73 45.26 -15.87
CA LYS A 33 62.60 44.67 -16.62
C LYS A 33 61.75 43.73 -15.77
N LYS A 34 62.38 42.91 -14.91
CA LYS A 34 61.67 41.98 -14.01
C LYS A 34 60.87 42.76 -12.96
N CYS A 35 61.40 43.88 -12.46
CA CYS A 35 60.71 44.75 -11.52
C CYS A 35 59.58 45.57 -12.16
N GLN A 36 59.68 45.99 -13.42
CA GLN A 36 58.55 46.59 -14.17
C GLN A 36 57.39 45.60 -14.40
N ILE A 37 57.69 44.35 -14.78
CA ILE A 37 56.68 43.28 -14.92
C ILE A 37 56.01 43.01 -13.58
N ASN A 38 56.81 42.91 -12.51
CA ASN A 38 56.32 42.72 -11.15
C ASN A 38 55.44 43.90 -10.67
N GLN A 39 55.76 45.14 -11.05
CA GLN A 39 54.95 46.31 -10.68
C GLN A 39 53.57 46.27 -11.33
N LYS A 40 53.48 45.91 -12.62
CA LYS A 40 52.19 45.70 -13.30
C LYS A 40 51.41 44.52 -12.70
N GLU A 41 52.10 43.46 -12.28
CA GLU A 41 51.49 42.31 -11.58
C GLU A 41 50.94 42.74 -10.20
N LEU A 42 51.65 43.61 -9.47
CA LEU A 42 51.21 44.16 -8.18
C LEU A 42 49.99 45.07 -8.33
N GLU A 43 49.94 45.95 -9.34
CA GLU A 43 48.75 46.77 -9.67
C GLU A 43 47.54 45.90 -10.02
N THR A 44 47.76 44.84 -10.80
CA THR A 44 46.70 43.87 -11.14
C THR A 44 46.22 43.11 -9.90
N ARG A 45 47.13 42.82 -8.96
CA ARG A 45 46.80 42.13 -7.71
C ARG A 45 46.07 43.04 -6.72
N GLN A 46 46.42 44.33 -6.68
CA GLN A 46 45.70 45.35 -5.92
C GLN A 46 44.24 45.43 -6.36
N THR A 47 44.02 45.60 -7.67
CA THR A 47 42.66 45.62 -8.24
C THR A 47 41.91 44.33 -7.98
N THR A 48 42.56 43.16 -8.08
CA THR A 48 41.96 41.86 -7.74
C THR A 48 41.55 41.77 -6.27
N LEU A 49 42.38 42.27 -5.34
CA LEU A 49 42.07 42.24 -3.91
C LEU A 49 40.94 43.18 -3.53
N ASP A 50 40.85 44.34 -4.17
CA ASP A 50 39.73 45.26 -4.00
C ASP A 50 38.40 44.65 -4.50
N GLN A 51 38.42 43.93 -5.62
CA GLN A 51 37.26 43.19 -6.14
C GLN A 51 36.84 42.04 -5.23
N LEU A 52 37.80 41.29 -4.68
CA LEU A 52 37.55 40.22 -3.71
C LEU A 52 36.98 40.77 -2.40
N GLY A 53 37.56 41.86 -1.89
CA GLY A 53 37.13 42.52 -0.66
C GLY A 53 35.69 43.02 -0.75
N SER A 54 35.36 43.75 -1.81
CA SER A 54 34.00 44.28 -2.05
C SER A 54 32.95 43.18 -2.26
N SER A 55 33.33 42.08 -2.94
CA SER A 55 32.45 40.92 -3.12
C SER A 55 32.22 40.17 -1.80
N LEU A 56 33.24 40.02 -0.95
CA LEU A 56 33.10 39.43 0.39
C LEU A 56 32.26 40.30 1.33
N ASP A 57 32.43 41.62 1.29
CA ASP A 57 31.60 42.55 2.04
C ASP A 57 30.13 42.41 1.63
N THR A 58 29.87 42.26 0.33
CA THR A 58 28.52 42.02 -0.19
C THR A 58 27.96 40.67 0.25
N LEU A 59 28.77 39.61 0.26
CA LEU A 59 28.38 38.28 0.74
C LEU A 59 28.05 38.27 2.25
N LEU A 60 28.74 39.10 3.04
CA LEU A 60 28.50 39.29 4.47
C LEU A 60 27.40 40.33 4.78
N GLY A 61 26.79 40.94 3.76
CA GLY A 61 25.71 41.93 3.91
C GLY A 61 26.17 43.37 4.21
N LEU A 62 27.48 43.63 4.14
CA LEU A 62 28.11 44.94 4.39
C LEU A 62 28.34 45.77 3.12
N GLY A 63 28.08 45.20 1.92
CA GLY A 63 28.39 45.82 0.63
C GLY A 63 27.32 45.66 -0.46
N ASN A 64 27.52 46.36 -1.58
CA ASN A 64 26.56 46.42 -2.70
C ASN A 64 27.05 45.88 -4.04
N LEU A 65 28.30 45.40 -4.15
CA LEU A 65 28.97 45.08 -5.41
C LEU A 65 29.46 43.62 -5.44
N PRO A 66 28.61 42.65 -5.84
CA PRO A 66 28.99 41.23 -5.97
C PRO A 66 29.66 40.93 -7.32
N GLN A 67 30.93 41.30 -7.48
CA GLN A 67 31.63 41.16 -8.76
C GLN A 67 32.13 39.72 -9.00
N VAL A 68 32.67 39.07 -7.97
CA VAL A 68 33.37 37.78 -8.07
C VAL A 68 32.44 36.60 -7.74
N PRO A 69 32.42 35.50 -8.55
CA PRO A 69 31.65 34.29 -8.22
C PRO A 69 32.06 33.65 -6.90
N VAL A 70 31.13 33.00 -6.20
CA VAL A 70 31.40 32.27 -4.95
C VAL A 70 32.47 31.19 -5.13
N THR A 71 32.48 30.50 -6.28
CA THR A 71 33.49 29.50 -6.62
C THR A 71 34.90 30.08 -6.65
N VAL A 72 35.06 31.32 -7.12
CA VAL A 72 36.34 32.04 -7.18
C VAL A 72 36.71 32.66 -5.84
N LEU A 73 35.72 33.10 -5.04
CA LEU A 73 35.94 33.65 -3.70
C LEU A 73 36.61 32.64 -2.76
N PHE A 74 36.15 31.37 -2.77
CA PHE A 74 36.59 30.37 -1.80
C PHE A 74 37.47 29.25 -2.37
N GLN A 75 37.37 28.97 -3.68
CA GLN A 75 38.16 27.93 -4.39
C GLN A 75 38.03 26.52 -3.79
N ILE A 76 36.88 26.22 -3.15
CA ILE A 76 36.56 24.92 -2.53
C ILE A 76 35.08 24.59 -2.73
N ASP A 77 34.70 23.33 -2.54
CA ASP A 77 33.29 22.95 -2.44
C ASP A 77 32.77 23.26 -1.02
N LEU A 78 31.85 24.23 -0.94
CA LEU A 78 31.25 24.68 0.32
C LEU A 78 30.29 23.65 0.93
N GLY A 79 29.83 22.66 0.15
CA GLY A 79 29.02 21.53 0.63
C GLY A 79 29.85 20.48 1.37
N ASN A 80 31.17 20.42 1.14
CA ASN A 80 32.07 19.47 1.78
C ASN A 80 32.70 20.05 3.05
N GLN A 81 32.16 19.68 4.21
CA GLN A 81 32.63 20.16 5.52
C GLN A 81 34.13 19.92 5.77
N LYS A 82 34.72 18.84 5.23
CA LYS A 82 36.16 18.57 5.41
C LYS A 82 37.04 19.57 4.64
N GLU A 83 36.62 19.97 3.44
CA GLU A 83 37.33 20.98 2.65
C GLU A 83 37.22 22.37 3.29
N VAL A 84 36.06 22.71 3.84
CA VAL A 84 35.84 23.95 4.60
C VAL A 84 36.80 24.04 5.79
N HIS A 85 36.92 22.97 6.59
CA HIS A 85 37.83 22.95 7.75
C HIS A 85 39.30 23.06 7.33
N ARG A 86 39.71 22.37 6.25
CA ARG A 86 41.07 22.49 5.69
C ARG A 86 41.35 23.93 5.27
N ARG A 87 40.40 24.56 4.56
CA ARG A 87 40.56 25.92 4.02
C ARG A 87 40.62 26.98 5.13
N ILE A 88 39.85 26.82 6.20
CA ILE A 88 39.95 27.69 7.39
C ILE A 88 41.36 27.62 7.98
N LYS A 89 41.95 26.42 8.08
CA LYS A 89 43.32 26.23 8.62
C LYS A 89 44.40 26.83 7.72
N GLU A 90 44.24 26.74 6.40
CA GLU A 90 45.14 27.38 5.43
C GLU A 90 45.06 28.91 5.51
N LEU A 91 43.85 29.47 5.55
CA LEU A 91 43.64 30.91 5.63
C LEU A 91 44.05 31.50 6.99
N SER A 92 43.90 30.74 8.08
CA SER A 92 44.32 31.21 9.41
C SER A 92 45.83 31.33 9.55
N ALA A 93 46.60 30.46 8.87
CA ALA A 93 48.06 30.57 8.79
C ALA A 93 48.53 31.85 8.07
N LEU A 94 47.69 32.40 7.18
CA LEU A 94 47.94 33.61 6.40
C LEU A 94 47.03 34.78 6.83
N SER A 95 46.68 34.85 8.12
CA SER A 95 45.77 35.87 8.65
C SER A 95 46.44 37.16 9.12
N GLU A 96 47.78 37.17 9.23
CA GLU A 96 48.57 38.34 9.63
C GLU A 96 49.40 38.88 8.46
N PRO A 97 49.58 40.21 8.34
CA PRO A 97 50.38 40.79 7.27
C PRO A 97 51.82 40.24 7.21
N VAL A 98 52.40 39.91 8.38
CA VAL A 98 53.76 39.36 8.50
C VAL A 98 53.86 37.94 7.91
N SER A 99 52.86 37.10 8.11
CA SER A 99 52.83 35.75 7.52
C SER A 99 52.55 35.78 6.01
N ILE A 100 51.83 36.78 5.53
CA ILE A 100 51.60 36.99 4.09
C ILE A 100 52.89 37.45 3.39
N LEU A 101 53.62 38.40 3.96
CA LEU A 101 54.90 38.88 3.41
C LEU A 101 55.96 37.77 3.32
N SER A 102 55.93 36.80 4.23
CA SER A 102 56.85 35.65 4.25
C SER A 102 56.41 34.49 3.35
N SER A 103 55.22 34.57 2.73
CA SER A 103 54.75 33.56 1.78
C SER A 103 55.59 33.55 0.50
N SER A 104 55.70 32.38 -0.14
CA SER A 104 56.46 32.20 -1.39
C SER A 104 55.98 33.13 -2.51
N GLU A 105 54.70 33.51 -2.51
CA GLU A 105 54.11 34.42 -3.49
C GLU A 105 54.54 35.88 -3.31
N PHE A 106 54.74 36.36 -2.08
CA PHE A 106 55.14 37.74 -1.83
C PHE A 106 56.67 37.90 -1.79
N LYS A 107 57.38 36.82 -1.43
CA LYS A 107 58.85 36.80 -1.38
C LYS A 107 59.50 37.12 -2.72
N LYS A 108 58.89 36.73 -3.85
CA LYS A 108 59.40 37.02 -5.21
C LYS A 108 59.45 38.53 -5.56
N TYR A 109 58.77 39.38 -4.81
CA TYR A 109 58.72 40.83 -5.05
C TYR A 109 59.66 41.62 -4.13
N SER A 110 60.21 40.99 -3.09
CA SER A 110 61.11 41.64 -2.13
C SER A 110 62.47 42.03 -2.72
N GLU A 111 62.81 41.52 -3.91
CA GLU A 111 64.07 41.79 -4.63
C GLU A 111 64.09 43.16 -5.34
N CYS A 112 62.96 43.89 -5.41
CA CYS A 112 62.78 45.08 -6.25
C CYS A 112 62.96 46.46 -5.55
N GLY A 113 63.57 46.51 -4.35
CA GLY A 113 63.94 47.77 -3.68
C GLY A 113 62.87 48.42 -2.80
N ALA A 114 63.23 49.55 -2.16
CA ALA A 114 62.47 50.14 -1.05
C ALA A 114 61.09 50.72 -1.41
N ALA A 115 60.87 51.18 -2.65
CA ALA A 115 59.58 51.70 -3.10
C ALA A 115 58.51 50.59 -3.24
N VAL A 116 58.93 49.39 -3.67
CA VAL A 116 58.06 48.21 -3.80
C VAL A 116 57.71 47.63 -2.43
N ASP A 117 58.62 47.74 -1.45
CA ASP A 117 58.40 47.23 -0.09
C ASP A 117 57.23 47.94 0.64
N LYS A 118 57.01 49.23 0.36
CA LYS A 118 55.84 49.96 0.91
C LYS A 118 54.52 49.43 0.33
N VAL A 119 54.44 49.28 -0.98
CA VAL A 119 53.26 48.75 -1.69
C VAL A 119 52.98 47.29 -1.30
N LEU A 120 54.03 46.49 -1.10
CA LEU A 120 53.92 45.12 -0.61
C LEU A 120 53.30 45.03 0.79
N ARG A 121 53.68 45.92 1.71
CA ARG A 121 53.09 45.96 3.06
C ARG A 121 51.62 46.37 3.01
N GLU A 122 51.26 47.35 2.18
CA GLU A 122 49.87 47.76 1.99
C GLU A 122 49.02 46.61 1.40
N LEU A 123 49.53 45.91 0.38
CA LEU A 123 48.87 44.73 -0.20
C LEU A 123 48.75 43.56 0.78
N ALA A 124 49.75 43.32 1.62
CA ALA A 124 49.70 42.28 2.64
C ALA A 124 48.62 42.57 3.69
N VAL A 125 48.43 43.85 4.05
CA VAL A 125 47.33 44.29 4.92
C VAL A 125 45.97 44.05 4.25
N GLN A 126 45.81 44.42 2.98
CA GLN A 126 44.57 44.17 2.23
C GLN A 126 44.27 42.66 2.10
N GLN A 127 45.27 41.84 1.78
CA GLN A 127 45.15 40.38 1.70
C GLN A 127 44.78 39.75 3.06
N SER A 128 45.35 40.26 4.16
CA SER A 128 45.00 39.84 5.52
C SER A 128 43.53 40.13 5.82
N ALA A 129 43.03 41.32 5.46
CA ALA A 129 41.62 41.67 5.65
C ALA A 129 40.68 40.76 4.84
N VAL A 130 41.03 40.46 3.58
CA VAL A 130 40.29 39.51 2.73
C VAL A 130 40.26 38.10 3.36
N ASN A 131 41.40 37.60 3.85
CA ASN A 131 41.48 36.27 4.47
C ASN A 131 40.65 36.18 5.76
N ARG A 132 40.65 37.23 6.60
CA ARG A 132 39.82 37.28 7.82
C ARG A 132 38.32 37.21 7.50
N ARG A 133 37.85 37.96 6.51
CA ARG A 133 36.45 37.92 6.06
C ARG A 133 36.05 36.55 5.48
N LYS A 134 36.95 35.89 4.75
CA LYS A 134 36.72 34.51 4.28
C LYS A 134 36.55 33.54 5.44
N ILE A 135 37.38 33.66 6.48
CA ILE A 135 37.28 32.82 7.69
C ILE A 135 35.96 33.08 8.41
N GLU A 136 35.58 34.35 8.60
CA GLU A 136 34.32 34.75 9.22
C GLU A 136 33.12 34.09 8.55
N PHE A 137 33.05 34.16 7.21
CA PHE A 137 32.01 33.48 6.44
C PHE A 137 32.03 31.95 6.63
N LEU A 138 33.21 31.33 6.51
CA LEU A 138 33.35 29.87 6.55
C LEU A 138 33.02 29.27 7.93
N GLN A 139 33.15 30.05 9.01
CA GLN A 139 32.80 29.63 10.38
C GLN A 139 31.29 29.67 10.67
N MET A 140 30.47 30.26 9.79
CA MET A 140 29.01 30.33 9.99
C MET A 140 28.31 28.96 9.81
N ALA A 141 27.14 28.80 10.45
CA ALA A 141 26.31 27.61 10.32
C ALA A 141 25.93 27.31 8.85
N PRO A 142 25.81 26.03 8.42
CA PRO A 142 25.57 25.66 7.03
C PRO A 142 24.34 26.33 6.40
N SER A 143 23.21 26.35 7.12
CA SER A 143 21.95 26.95 6.67
C SER A 143 22.09 28.47 6.44
N LYS A 144 22.86 29.16 7.29
CA LYS A 144 23.13 30.60 7.14
C LYS A 144 24.09 30.90 5.99
N ARG A 145 25.03 30.00 5.68
CA ARG A 145 25.90 30.14 4.50
C ARG A 145 25.11 29.97 3.21
N GLU A 146 24.24 28.97 3.12
CA GLU A 146 23.39 28.77 1.94
C GLU A 146 22.45 29.96 1.66
N SER A 147 21.86 30.55 2.71
CA SER A 147 21.02 31.74 2.53
C SER A 147 21.80 32.95 2.03
N LEU A 148 23.00 33.20 2.55
CA LEU A 148 23.88 34.29 2.08
C LEU A 148 24.40 34.05 0.65
N ILE A 149 24.75 32.81 0.30
CA ILE A 149 25.18 32.46 -1.07
C ILE A 149 24.04 32.68 -2.05
N SER A 150 22.84 32.19 -1.74
CA SER A 150 21.68 32.35 -2.63
C SER A 150 21.28 33.82 -2.82
N ALA A 151 21.35 34.64 -1.76
CA ALA A 151 21.14 36.08 -1.84
C ALA A 151 22.23 36.78 -2.68
N PHE A 152 23.50 36.41 -2.49
CA PHE A 152 24.63 36.95 -3.23
C PHE A 152 24.56 36.62 -4.73
N GLU A 153 24.26 35.37 -5.08
CA GLU A 153 24.11 34.93 -6.47
C GLU A 153 22.93 35.60 -7.17
N ALA A 154 21.80 35.79 -6.46
CA ALA A 154 20.67 36.53 -6.98
C ALA A 154 21.05 37.99 -7.31
N LYS A 155 21.74 38.67 -6.38
CA LYS A 155 22.20 40.06 -6.55
C LYS A 155 23.22 40.19 -7.69
N ARG A 156 24.11 39.22 -7.85
CA ARG A 156 25.10 39.17 -8.95
C ARG A 156 24.44 38.94 -10.32
N LYS A 157 23.47 38.04 -10.37
CA LYS A 157 22.72 37.78 -11.60
C LYS A 157 21.95 39.03 -12.05
N LEU A 158 21.34 39.75 -11.13
CA LEU A 158 20.68 41.03 -11.38
C LEU A 158 21.65 42.04 -11.99
N GLN A 159 22.84 42.24 -11.41
CA GLN A 159 23.81 43.18 -11.96
C GLN A 159 24.29 42.79 -13.37
N THR A 160 24.49 41.49 -13.61
CA THR A 160 24.92 40.99 -14.93
C THR A 160 23.83 41.27 -15.98
N ASP A 161 22.58 41.06 -15.58
CA ASP A 161 21.41 41.25 -16.41
C ASP A 161 21.11 42.74 -16.67
N GLU A 162 21.24 43.61 -15.65
CA GLU A 162 21.15 45.07 -15.79
C GLU A 162 22.25 45.60 -16.71
N PHE A 163 23.49 45.11 -16.55
CA PHE A 163 24.60 45.48 -17.43
C PHE A 163 24.34 45.05 -18.88
N GLY A 164 23.79 43.86 -19.10
CA GLY A 164 23.39 43.37 -20.42
C GLY A 164 22.31 44.25 -21.07
N LEU A 165 21.30 44.65 -20.30
CA LEU A 165 20.22 45.53 -20.76
C LEU A 165 20.73 46.95 -21.03
N GLN A 166 21.60 47.48 -20.17
CA GLN A 166 22.27 48.78 -20.35
C GLN A 166 23.10 48.80 -21.63
N LYS A 167 23.86 47.72 -21.90
CA LYS A 167 24.65 47.55 -23.13
C LYS A 167 23.79 47.59 -24.39
N GLN A 168 22.64 46.91 -24.37
CA GLN A 168 21.70 46.94 -25.49
C GLN A 168 21.04 48.31 -25.66
N LEU A 169 20.70 49.00 -24.56
CA LEU A 169 20.16 50.34 -24.60
C LEU A 169 21.16 51.33 -25.21
N THR A 170 22.43 51.28 -24.81
CA THR A 170 23.49 52.08 -25.44
C THR A 170 23.70 51.73 -26.91
N SER A 171 23.57 50.44 -27.28
CA SER A 171 23.70 50.01 -28.67
C SER A 171 22.55 50.52 -29.54
N SER A 172 21.31 50.49 -29.06
CA SER A 172 20.15 51.04 -29.78
C SER A 172 20.16 52.56 -29.83
N GLN A 173 20.65 53.24 -28.78
CA GLN A 173 20.88 54.69 -28.82
C GLN A 173 21.91 55.07 -29.89
N GLY A 174 23.01 54.34 -30.01
CA GLY A 174 24.00 54.54 -31.07
C GLY A 174 23.45 54.23 -32.47
N ALA A 175 22.59 53.21 -32.59
CA ALA A 175 21.92 52.88 -33.86
C ALA A 175 20.89 53.96 -34.26
N LEU A 176 20.16 54.53 -33.29
CA LEU A 176 19.24 55.63 -33.50
C LEU A 176 19.96 56.88 -34.02
N THR A 177 21.09 57.25 -33.42
CA THR A 177 21.88 58.41 -33.90
C THR A 177 22.42 58.17 -35.31
N ALA A 178 22.89 56.96 -35.61
CA ALA A 178 23.34 56.62 -36.96
C ALA A 178 22.20 56.65 -38.01
N ALA A 179 21.00 56.17 -37.65
CA ALA A 179 19.82 56.22 -38.51
C ALA A 179 19.33 57.67 -38.72
N GLN A 180 19.40 58.52 -37.70
CA GLN A 180 19.08 59.95 -37.83
C GLN A 180 20.05 60.66 -38.78
N GLU A 181 21.35 60.42 -38.66
CA GLU A 181 22.36 60.96 -39.60
C GLU A 181 22.14 60.46 -41.04
N ALA A 182 21.75 59.20 -41.22
CA ALA A 182 21.44 58.63 -42.52
C ALA A 182 20.16 59.22 -43.15
N LEU A 183 19.13 59.47 -42.33
CA LEU A 183 17.90 60.15 -42.75
C LEU A 183 18.16 61.58 -43.22
N VAL A 184 18.93 62.37 -42.47
CA VAL A 184 19.29 63.75 -42.88
C VAL A 184 20.02 63.75 -44.24
N LYS A 185 20.99 62.83 -44.42
CA LYS A 185 21.68 62.68 -45.72
C LYS A 185 20.74 62.27 -46.85
N ALA A 186 19.75 61.43 -46.58
CA ALA A 186 18.76 61.01 -47.57
C ALA A 186 17.78 62.15 -47.93
N GLU A 187 17.36 62.95 -46.95
CA GLU A 187 16.47 64.11 -47.14
C GLU A 187 17.16 65.25 -47.91
N GLU A 188 18.43 65.54 -47.60
CA GLU A 188 19.26 66.48 -48.36
C GLU A 188 19.41 66.06 -49.82
N GLY A 189 19.55 64.77 -50.09
CA GLY A 189 19.57 64.22 -51.46
C GLY A 189 18.26 64.42 -52.21
N THR A 190 17.11 64.22 -51.55
CA THR A 190 15.78 64.47 -52.17
C THR A 190 15.51 65.94 -52.47
N ALA A 191 16.05 66.88 -51.68
CA ALA A 191 15.76 68.31 -51.83
C ALA A 191 16.48 68.98 -53.02
N VAL A 192 17.45 68.30 -53.64
CA VAL A 192 18.37 68.87 -54.64
C VAL A 192 18.09 68.37 -56.08
N GLN A 193 17.25 67.35 -56.27
CA GLN A 193 17.11 66.62 -57.53
C GLN A 193 15.73 66.76 -58.21
N THR A 194 15.72 67.06 -59.51
CA THR A 194 14.53 67.19 -60.38
C THR A 194 14.47 66.11 -61.49
N ASP A 195 15.13 64.97 -61.30
CA ASP A 195 15.17 63.86 -62.26
C ASP A 195 14.04 62.85 -61.96
N ASP A 196 13.10 62.69 -62.90
CA ASP A 196 11.89 61.87 -62.77
C ASP A 196 12.18 60.40 -62.43
N ASP A 197 13.33 59.85 -62.87
CA ASP A 197 13.74 58.46 -62.60
C ASP A 197 14.41 58.28 -61.23
N LEU A 198 14.93 59.36 -60.64
CA LEU A 198 15.82 59.32 -59.46
C LEU A 198 15.12 59.75 -58.16
N GLU A 199 14.18 60.70 -58.26
CA GLU A 199 13.32 61.16 -57.17
C GLU A 199 12.60 60.02 -56.42
N PRO A 200 11.90 59.07 -57.08
CA PRO A 200 11.19 57.99 -56.38
C PRO A 200 12.12 57.04 -55.60
N ILE A 201 13.37 56.85 -56.06
CA ILE A 201 14.36 55.99 -55.38
C ILE A 201 14.88 56.68 -54.12
N LEU A 202 15.14 57.99 -54.18
CA LEU A 202 15.59 58.77 -53.02
C LEU A 202 14.48 58.93 -51.97
N VAL A 203 13.24 59.12 -52.39
CA VAL A 203 12.06 59.14 -51.49
C VAL A 203 11.85 57.77 -50.85
N ALA A 204 12.01 56.67 -51.60
CA ALA A 204 11.92 55.34 -51.02
C ALA A 204 13.05 55.08 -50.02
N ARG A 205 14.27 55.55 -50.29
CA ARG A 205 15.38 55.48 -49.34
C ARG A 205 15.11 56.28 -48.07
N SER A 206 14.67 57.54 -48.16
CA SER A 206 14.35 58.34 -46.98
C SER A 206 13.22 57.70 -46.15
N SER A 207 12.24 57.05 -46.80
CA SER A 207 11.19 56.30 -46.10
C SER A 207 11.73 55.08 -45.32
N VAL A 208 12.75 54.40 -45.83
CA VAL A 208 13.42 53.27 -45.15
C VAL A 208 14.29 53.76 -43.98
N GLU A 209 14.99 54.87 -44.14
CA GLU A 209 15.78 55.47 -43.05
C GLU A 209 14.87 56.00 -41.93
N LYS A 210 13.74 56.64 -42.29
CA LYS A 210 12.72 57.05 -41.32
C LYS A 210 12.14 55.87 -40.57
N TYR A 211 11.88 54.76 -41.28
CA TYR A 211 11.44 53.51 -40.68
C TYR A 211 12.45 52.97 -39.64
N LEU A 212 13.76 53.04 -39.93
CA LEU A 212 14.81 52.61 -38.99
C LEU A 212 14.86 53.49 -37.73
N VAL A 213 14.68 54.80 -37.87
CA VAL A 213 14.57 55.74 -36.74
C VAL A 213 13.38 55.38 -35.84
N ASP A 214 12.20 55.17 -36.42
CA ASP A 214 11.00 54.78 -35.69
C ASP A 214 11.19 53.42 -34.98
N LEU A 215 11.82 52.46 -35.66
CA LEU A 215 12.09 51.12 -35.13
C LEU A 215 13.02 51.12 -33.91
N GLU A 216 14.12 51.90 -33.95
CA GLU A 216 15.07 52.01 -32.83
C GLU A 216 14.49 52.83 -31.67
N SER A 217 13.69 53.86 -31.95
CA SER A 217 12.97 54.64 -30.93
C SER A 217 12.04 53.73 -30.11
N GLU A 218 11.20 52.94 -30.77
CA GLU A 218 10.35 51.94 -30.10
C GLU A 218 11.16 50.88 -29.35
N GLN A 219 12.34 50.50 -29.87
CA GLN A 219 13.20 49.53 -29.20
C GLN A 219 13.75 50.07 -27.88
N ILE A 220 14.10 51.36 -27.82
CA ILE A 220 14.54 52.01 -26.59
C ILE A 220 13.40 52.05 -25.58
N GLU A 221 12.20 52.44 -26.00
CA GLU A 221 11.00 52.44 -25.14
C GLU A 221 10.72 51.03 -24.59
N PHE A 222 10.75 50.01 -25.45
CA PHE A 222 10.60 48.62 -25.05
C PHE A 222 11.64 48.19 -24.01
N LEU A 223 12.93 48.50 -24.23
CA LEU A 223 14.00 48.13 -23.30
C LEU A 223 13.84 48.83 -21.94
N GLN A 224 13.38 50.08 -21.91
CA GLN A 224 13.08 50.80 -20.67
C GLN A 224 11.93 50.14 -19.89
N VAL A 225 10.83 49.80 -20.58
CA VAL A 225 9.68 49.10 -19.97
C VAL A 225 10.12 47.74 -19.42
N ILE A 226 10.85 46.94 -20.20
CA ILE A 226 11.37 45.64 -19.74
C ILE A 226 12.30 45.80 -18.53
N GLY A 227 13.17 46.82 -18.53
CA GLY A 227 14.05 47.13 -17.40
C GLY A 227 13.26 47.44 -16.12
N GLN A 228 12.20 48.24 -16.22
CA GLN A 228 11.33 48.55 -15.07
C GLN A 228 10.62 47.29 -14.54
N LYS A 229 10.01 46.49 -15.42
CA LYS A 229 9.30 45.26 -15.02
C LYS A 229 10.24 44.22 -14.41
N LYS A 230 11.47 44.12 -14.91
CA LYS A 230 12.50 43.23 -14.36
C LYS A 230 12.94 43.64 -12.95
N LYS A 231 13.17 44.94 -12.72
CA LYS A 231 13.45 45.47 -11.37
C LYS A 231 12.34 45.13 -10.37
N LEU A 232 11.09 45.31 -10.77
CA LEU A 232 9.93 44.97 -9.93
C LEU A 232 9.88 43.47 -9.62
N LEU A 233 10.11 42.61 -10.62
CA LEU A 233 10.18 41.16 -10.42
C LEU A 233 11.25 40.76 -9.38
N ASP A 234 12.43 41.36 -9.48
CA ASP A 234 13.55 41.06 -8.57
C ASP A 234 13.31 41.59 -7.15
N GLN A 235 12.65 42.75 -7.01
CA GLN A 235 12.19 43.27 -5.72
C GLN A 235 11.25 42.26 -5.04
N LEU A 236 10.19 41.83 -5.73
CA LEU A 236 9.23 40.86 -5.21
C LEU A 236 9.88 39.51 -4.86
N ARG A 237 10.85 39.06 -5.65
CA ARG A 237 11.59 37.82 -5.38
C ARG A 237 12.45 37.93 -4.12
N THR A 238 13.08 39.08 -3.90
CA THR A 238 13.89 39.34 -2.71
C THR A 238 13.01 39.38 -1.48
N GLU A 239 11.88 40.08 -1.53
CA GLU A 239 10.89 40.12 -0.44
C GLU A 239 10.35 38.72 -0.11
N LEU A 240 10.07 37.90 -1.12
CA LEU A 240 9.60 36.53 -0.92
C LEU A 240 10.66 35.65 -0.23
N ALA A 241 11.92 35.79 -0.64
CA ALA A 241 13.03 35.05 -0.04
C ALA A 241 13.22 35.39 1.44
N VAL A 242 13.00 36.65 1.84
CA VAL A 242 13.03 37.07 3.25
C VAL A 242 11.93 36.36 4.03
N VAL A 243 10.68 36.39 3.54
CA VAL A 243 9.54 35.73 4.22
C VAL A 243 9.70 34.21 4.31
N SER A 244 10.34 33.59 3.31
CA SER A 244 10.57 32.14 3.29
C SER A 244 11.64 31.67 4.28
N ASN A 245 12.61 32.53 4.63
CA ASN A 245 13.79 32.16 5.43
C ASN A 245 13.68 32.58 6.91
N GLU A 246 12.66 33.34 7.30
CA GLU A 246 12.41 33.67 8.70
C GLU A 246 11.91 32.44 9.49
N GLU A 247 12.44 32.21 10.69
CA GLU A 247 11.86 31.26 11.63
C GLU A 247 10.60 31.86 12.26
N ILE A 248 9.43 31.44 11.78
CA ILE A 248 8.16 32.10 12.12
C ILE A 248 7.51 31.47 13.36
N SER A 249 7.38 32.27 14.44
CA SER A 249 6.59 31.91 15.63
C SER A 249 5.08 31.89 15.33
N PRO A 250 4.23 31.18 16.12
CA PRO A 250 2.79 31.04 15.84
C PRO A 250 2.04 32.38 15.66
N ALA A 251 2.44 33.43 16.39
CA ALA A 251 1.85 34.77 16.29
C ALA A 251 2.27 35.50 14.99
N GLN A 252 3.44 35.19 14.44
CA GLN A 252 3.98 35.83 13.24
C GLN A 252 3.49 35.17 11.94
N VAL A 253 2.91 33.96 12.00
CA VAL A 253 2.41 33.21 10.81
C VAL A 253 1.36 34.01 10.04
N SER A 254 0.44 34.69 10.73
CA SER A 254 -0.60 35.50 10.07
C SER A 254 -0.01 36.70 9.33
N GLY A 255 0.99 37.36 9.93
CA GLY A 255 1.72 38.46 9.29
C GLY A 255 2.54 38.00 8.08
N ALA A 256 3.23 36.87 8.18
CA ALA A 256 3.96 36.26 7.07
C ALA A 256 3.03 35.83 5.92
N TYR A 257 1.85 35.28 6.24
CA TYR A 257 0.84 34.94 5.25
C TYR A 257 0.34 36.17 4.50
N LYS A 258 0.09 37.28 5.20
CA LYS A 258 -0.34 38.54 4.60
C LYS A 258 0.72 39.08 3.63
N LYS A 259 1.97 39.20 4.08
CA LYS A 259 3.11 39.60 3.22
C LYS A 259 3.26 38.70 1.99
N SER A 260 3.22 37.38 2.18
CA SER A 260 3.30 36.42 1.08
C SER A 260 2.11 36.53 0.11
N SER A 261 0.92 36.92 0.60
CA SER A 261 -0.26 37.13 -0.23
C SER A 261 -0.17 38.42 -1.04
N ASP A 262 0.35 39.49 -0.45
CA ASP A 262 0.57 40.77 -1.13
C ASP A 262 1.61 40.62 -2.26
N ILE A 263 2.72 39.93 -2.00
CA ILE A 263 3.75 39.60 -3.01
C ILE A 263 3.14 38.75 -4.13
N TRP A 264 2.33 37.75 -3.77
CA TRP A 264 1.67 36.90 -4.77
C TRP A 264 0.69 37.70 -5.63
N GLU A 265 -0.09 38.63 -5.04
CA GLU A 265 -0.99 39.51 -5.79
C GLU A 265 -0.23 40.42 -6.75
N ALA A 266 0.87 41.03 -6.31
CA ALA A 266 1.73 41.84 -7.17
C ALA A 266 2.32 41.02 -8.33
N ALA A 267 2.75 39.78 -8.07
CA ALA A 267 3.23 38.87 -9.11
C ALA A 267 2.13 38.48 -10.12
N VAL A 268 0.88 38.34 -9.67
CA VAL A 268 -0.29 38.12 -10.54
C VAL A 268 -0.52 39.31 -11.45
N GLN A 269 -0.51 40.52 -10.91
CA GLN A 269 -0.71 41.75 -11.69
C GLN A 269 0.38 41.93 -12.75
N LEU A 270 1.65 41.77 -12.35
CA LEU A 270 2.79 41.79 -13.27
C LEU A 270 2.60 40.80 -14.43
N LEU A 271 2.14 39.57 -14.15
CA LEU A 271 1.87 38.59 -15.19
C LEU A 271 0.74 39.01 -16.12
N PHE A 272 -0.36 39.57 -15.61
CA PHE A 272 -1.43 40.08 -16.47
C PHE A 272 -0.92 41.17 -17.40
N GLU A 273 -0.18 42.15 -16.88
CA GLU A 273 0.42 43.23 -17.67
C GLU A 273 1.37 42.70 -18.76
N LEU A 274 2.22 41.72 -18.44
CA LEU A 274 3.12 41.09 -19.43
C LEU A 274 2.38 40.34 -20.55
N PHE A 275 1.14 39.91 -20.32
CA PHE A 275 0.30 39.26 -21.32
C PHE A 275 -0.65 40.21 -22.05
N SER A 276 -1.06 41.34 -21.44
CA SER A 276 -2.02 42.29 -22.03
C SER A 276 -1.40 43.58 -22.58
N GLU A 277 -0.38 44.14 -21.92
CA GLU A 277 0.11 45.51 -22.22
C GLU A 277 1.26 45.54 -23.22
N ILE A 278 2.13 44.53 -23.24
CA ILE A 278 3.23 44.49 -24.20
C ILE A 278 2.71 43.93 -25.52
N ASN A 279 1.98 44.76 -26.24
CA ASN A 279 1.45 44.43 -27.55
C ASN A 279 2.61 44.38 -28.55
N LEU A 280 3.10 43.17 -28.85
CA LEU A 280 4.14 42.92 -29.87
C LEU A 280 3.74 43.39 -31.29
N GLN A 281 2.51 43.86 -31.47
CA GLN A 281 1.88 44.10 -32.77
C GLN A 281 1.99 45.54 -33.30
N SER A 282 2.29 46.53 -32.46
CA SER A 282 2.58 47.90 -32.92
C SER A 282 4.07 48.05 -33.21
N SER A 283 4.57 47.32 -34.20
CA SER A 283 5.87 47.67 -34.80
C SER A 283 5.57 48.39 -36.12
N PRO A 284 6.35 49.41 -36.50
CA PRO A 284 6.13 50.13 -37.73
C PRO A 284 6.13 49.13 -38.91
N SER A 285 5.27 49.37 -39.89
CA SER A 285 5.23 48.55 -41.10
C SER A 285 6.39 48.92 -42.01
N LEU A 286 7.22 47.94 -42.38
CA LEU A 286 8.27 48.13 -43.38
C LEU A 286 7.65 48.66 -44.68
N PRO A 287 8.21 49.71 -45.31
CA PRO A 287 7.72 50.23 -46.58
C PRO A 287 7.67 49.16 -47.69
N ASN A 288 6.78 49.34 -48.67
CA ASN A 288 6.73 48.47 -49.85
C ASN A 288 8.01 48.61 -50.67
N MET A 289 8.52 47.49 -51.17
CA MET A 289 9.72 47.45 -51.99
C MET A 289 9.44 48.04 -53.38
N LEU A 290 10.33 48.89 -53.88
CA LEU A 290 10.29 49.36 -55.27
C LEU A 290 10.52 48.20 -56.26
N SER A 291 9.72 48.13 -57.32
CA SER A 291 9.80 47.11 -58.38
C SER A 291 10.29 47.70 -59.70
N GLY A 292 11.43 47.22 -60.21
CA GLY A 292 12.00 47.58 -61.52
C GLY A 292 13.43 48.12 -61.42
N GLU A 293 14.33 47.63 -62.28
CA GLU A 293 15.69 48.17 -62.41
C GLU A 293 15.68 49.47 -63.22
N PRO A 294 16.24 50.58 -62.72
CA PRO A 294 16.26 51.83 -63.45
C PRO A 294 17.22 51.81 -64.63
N GLY A 295 16.88 52.57 -65.69
CA GLY A 295 17.64 52.59 -66.95
C GLY A 295 18.95 53.38 -66.90
N THR A 296 19.05 54.41 -66.05
CA THR A 296 20.19 55.33 -66.00
C THR A 296 21.28 54.90 -65.00
N ALA A 297 22.56 55.14 -65.31
CA ALA A 297 23.69 54.80 -64.45
C ALA A 297 23.64 55.40 -63.02
N PRO A 298 23.29 56.70 -62.81
CA PRO A 298 23.16 57.25 -61.46
C PRO A 298 21.96 56.65 -60.68
N ALA A 299 20.85 56.35 -61.36
CA ALA A 299 19.70 55.69 -60.73
C ALA A 299 20.04 54.25 -60.30
N LYS A 300 20.86 53.51 -61.05
CA LYS A 300 21.34 52.17 -60.64
C LYS A 300 22.17 52.20 -59.36
N ALA A 301 23.04 53.19 -59.20
CA ALA A 301 23.83 53.36 -57.97
C ALA A 301 22.95 53.73 -56.76
N ALA A 302 21.99 54.64 -56.96
CA ALA A 302 21.01 55.00 -55.92
C ALA A 302 20.11 53.81 -55.54
N PHE A 303 19.67 53.01 -56.53
CA PHE A 303 18.85 51.82 -56.32
C PHE A 303 19.61 50.71 -55.59
N ALA A 304 20.88 50.48 -55.90
CA ALA A 304 21.74 49.55 -55.16
C ALA A 304 21.89 49.98 -53.69
N SER A 305 22.08 51.28 -53.44
CA SER A 305 22.18 51.80 -52.07
C SER A 305 20.84 51.74 -51.32
N TYR A 306 19.71 51.90 -51.99
CA TYR A 306 18.37 51.66 -51.44
C TYR A 306 18.18 50.18 -51.07
N LEU A 307 18.54 49.25 -51.96
CA LEU A 307 18.45 47.81 -51.72
C LEU A 307 19.24 47.39 -50.48
N THR A 308 20.48 47.88 -50.33
CA THR A 308 21.29 47.59 -49.14
C THR A 308 20.64 48.13 -47.85
N ALA A 309 20.04 49.32 -47.90
CA ALA A 309 19.33 49.89 -46.74
C ALA A 309 18.05 49.10 -46.42
N TYR A 310 17.32 48.67 -47.44
CA TYR A 310 16.11 47.87 -47.31
C TYR A 310 16.39 46.48 -46.72
N GLU A 311 17.44 45.79 -47.19
CA GLU A 311 17.88 44.50 -46.64
C GLU A 311 18.35 44.63 -45.20
N ALA A 312 19.16 45.66 -44.89
CA ALA A 312 19.59 45.95 -43.53
C ALA A 312 18.40 46.24 -42.59
N ALA A 313 17.41 47.01 -43.05
CA ALA A 313 16.19 47.29 -42.28
C ALA A 313 15.35 46.03 -42.04
N LYS A 314 15.26 45.14 -43.03
CA LYS A 314 14.55 43.86 -42.93
C LYS A 314 15.23 42.91 -41.94
N GLU A 315 16.55 42.77 -42.01
CA GLU A 315 17.32 41.94 -41.09
C GLU A 315 17.25 42.51 -39.66
N ARG A 316 17.43 43.83 -39.51
CA ARG A 316 17.35 44.51 -38.23
C ARG A 316 15.98 44.35 -37.57
N ARG A 317 14.89 44.49 -38.33
CA ARG A 317 13.52 44.23 -37.85
C ARG A 317 13.38 42.81 -37.31
N LYS A 318 13.91 41.82 -38.03
CA LYS A 318 13.85 40.41 -37.63
C LYS A 318 14.63 40.18 -36.34
N ASP A 319 15.86 40.67 -36.25
CA ASP A 319 16.73 40.53 -35.07
C ASP A 319 16.10 41.18 -33.83
N LEU A 320 15.55 42.38 -33.97
CA LEU A 320 14.87 43.06 -32.88
C LEU A 320 13.59 42.32 -32.47
N SER A 321 12.82 41.78 -33.41
CA SER A 321 11.64 40.97 -33.12
C SER A 321 11.98 39.68 -32.36
N ASP A 322 13.02 38.96 -32.81
CA ASP A 322 13.51 37.75 -32.15
C ASP A 322 14.05 38.05 -30.74
N SER A 323 14.77 39.17 -30.59
CA SER A 323 15.24 39.65 -29.29
C SER A 323 14.09 40.03 -28.33
N ARG A 324 13.10 40.81 -28.81
CA ARG A 324 11.89 41.22 -28.06
C ARG A 324 11.12 39.99 -27.57
N THR A 325 10.85 39.05 -28.46
CA THR A 325 10.11 37.81 -28.12
C THR A 325 10.86 36.97 -27.11
N LYS A 326 12.18 36.82 -27.25
CA LYS A 326 13.02 36.10 -26.30
C LYS A 326 12.97 36.74 -24.90
N MET A 327 13.25 38.05 -24.78
CA MET A 327 13.22 38.76 -23.50
C MET A 327 11.87 38.68 -22.81
N LEU A 328 10.79 38.87 -23.57
CA LEU A 328 9.43 38.81 -23.05
C LEU A 328 9.09 37.39 -22.57
N SER A 329 9.52 36.37 -23.31
CA SER A 329 9.29 34.97 -22.94
C SER A 329 10.09 34.59 -21.69
N ASP A 330 11.34 35.03 -21.56
CA ASP A 330 12.19 34.81 -20.39
C ASP A 330 11.59 35.50 -19.15
N LEU A 331 11.13 36.75 -19.30
CA LEU A 331 10.50 37.49 -18.22
C LEU A 331 9.19 36.83 -17.77
N LYS A 332 8.35 36.38 -18.72
CA LYS A 332 7.13 35.60 -18.42
C LYS A 332 7.47 34.35 -17.60
N VAL A 333 8.46 33.56 -18.03
CA VAL A 333 8.87 32.34 -17.32
C VAL A 333 9.34 32.64 -15.90
N GLN A 334 10.15 33.69 -15.70
CA GLN A 334 10.62 34.07 -14.38
C GLN A 334 9.48 34.57 -13.47
N SER A 335 8.56 35.39 -13.99
CA SER A 335 7.36 35.83 -13.27
C SER A 335 6.45 34.66 -12.89
N PHE A 336 6.30 33.66 -13.77
CA PHE A 336 5.57 32.44 -13.44
C PHE A 336 6.23 31.64 -12.31
N LYS A 337 7.56 31.58 -12.30
CA LYS A 337 8.31 30.93 -11.22
C LYS A 337 8.08 31.63 -9.88
N LEU A 338 8.15 32.97 -9.84
CA LEU A 338 7.84 33.73 -8.63
C LEU A 338 6.40 33.47 -8.15
N LEU A 339 5.43 33.50 -9.06
CA LEU A 339 4.03 33.20 -8.75
C LEU A 339 3.85 31.77 -8.22
N GLN A 340 4.62 30.81 -8.74
CA GLN A 340 4.62 29.44 -8.25
C GLN A 340 5.19 29.37 -6.83
N ASP A 341 6.38 29.92 -6.60
CA ASP A 341 7.08 29.93 -5.31
C ASP A 341 6.25 30.62 -4.23
N GLY A 342 5.70 31.80 -4.51
CA GLY A 342 4.80 32.53 -3.61
C GLY A 342 3.51 31.76 -3.32
N GLY A 343 2.96 31.07 -4.31
CA GLY A 343 1.81 30.18 -4.12
C GLY A 343 2.12 28.95 -3.26
N ILE A 344 3.34 28.40 -3.33
CA ILE A 344 3.79 27.30 -2.46
C ILE A 344 3.83 27.78 -1.01
N LEU A 345 4.54 28.89 -0.78
CA LEU A 345 4.76 29.45 0.53
C LEU A 345 3.43 29.82 1.19
N ARG A 346 2.55 30.51 0.46
CA ARG A 346 1.21 30.87 0.96
C ARG A 346 0.40 29.64 1.39
N ALA A 347 0.40 28.58 0.59
CA ALA A 347 -0.31 27.33 0.93
C ALA A 347 0.31 26.61 2.14
N GLN A 348 1.64 26.64 2.28
CA GLN A 348 2.34 26.08 3.44
C GLN A 348 2.05 26.87 4.72
N LEU A 349 2.09 28.20 4.66
CA LEU A 349 1.77 29.09 5.79
C LEU A 349 0.32 28.91 6.24
N LEU A 350 -0.63 28.79 5.30
CA LEU A 350 -2.04 28.53 5.62
C LEU A 350 -2.22 27.18 6.35
N ARG A 351 -1.58 26.11 5.87
CA ARG A 351 -1.62 24.80 6.55
C ARG A 351 -0.99 24.84 7.93
N THR A 352 0.13 25.55 8.06
CA THR A 352 0.81 25.73 9.36
C THR A 352 -0.07 26.51 10.33
N CYS A 353 -0.83 27.49 9.83
CA CYS A 353 -1.81 28.22 10.62
C CYS A 353 -2.97 27.35 11.08
N ASP A 354 -3.50 26.50 10.19
CA ASP A 354 -4.56 25.54 10.54
C ASP A 354 -4.10 24.54 11.60
N ALA A 355 -2.83 24.11 11.58
CA ALA A 355 -2.26 23.18 12.55
C ALA A 355 -1.98 23.82 13.91
N ARG A 356 -1.60 25.10 13.95
CA ARG A 356 -1.20 25.84 15.18
C ARG A 356 -2.29 26.78 15.71
N SER A 357 -3.50 26.74 15.15
CA SER A 357 -4.65 27.57 15.55
C SER A 357 -4.36 29.08 15.58
N CYS A 358 -3.73 29.63 14.52
CA CYS A 358 -3.56 31.08 14.44
C CYS A 358 -4.78 31.84 13.89
N ASP A 359 -4.78 33.16 14.09
CA ASP A 359 -5.78 34.05 13.53
C ASP A 359 -5.63 34.11 12.00
N ARG A 360 -6.59 33.46 11.33
CA ARG A 360 -6.59 33.24 9.88
C ARG A 360 -7.70 34.05 9.24
N PRO A 361 -7.52 34.54 8.01
CA PRO A 361 -8.62 35.13 7.26
C PRO A 361 -9.71 34.06 7.01
N ARG A 362 -10.82 34.11 7.75
CA ARG A 362 -11.97 33.22 7.60
C ARG A 362 -13.10 33.90 6.83
N GLY A 363 -13.84 33.11 6.06
CA GLY A 363 -15.09 33.53 5.45
C GLY A 363 -14.95 34.41 4.21
N LEU A 364 -16.09 34.92 3.75
CA LEU A 364 -16.26 35.76 2.56
C LEU A 364 -16.04 37.24 2.92
N SER A 365 -14.84 37.61 3.37
CA SER A 365 -14.46 39.03 3.48
C SER A 365 -14.18 39.60 2.08
N GLU A 366 -14.31 40.92 1.92
CA GLU A 366 -14.01 41.61 0.65
C GLU A 366 -12.57 41.32 0.16
N SER A 367 -11.60 41.34 1.07
CA SER A 367 -10.20 40.99 0.78
C SER A 367 -10.02 39.53 0.33
N ASN A 368 -10.71 38.58 0.96
CA ASN A 368 -10.63 37.16 0.60
C ASN A 368 -11.31 36.87 -0.74
N ILE A 369 -12.44 37.52 -1.03
CA ILE A 369 -13.14 37.37 -2.31
C ILE A 369 -12.25 37.85 -3.45
N ARG A 370 -11.58 38.99 -3.29
CA ARG A 370 -10.61 39.51 -4.28
C ARG A 370 -9.49 38.50 -4.53
N LEU A 371 -8.89 37.94 -3.47
CA LEU A 371 -7.84 36.93 -3.59
C LEU A 371 -8.33 35.64 -4.28
N ILE A 372 -9.55 35.18 -4.00
CA ILE A 372 -10.15 34.01 -4.64
C ILE A 372 -10.41 34.26 -6.13
N LEU A 373 -10.92 35.44 -6.49
CA LEU A 373 -11.13 35.83 -7.89
C LEU A 373 -9.80 35.89 -8.65
N LEU A 374 -8.75 36.41 -8.03
CA LEU A 374 -7.40 36.40 -8.61
C LEU A 374 -6.87 34.97 -8.78
N GLU A 375 -7.06 34.09 -7.79
CA GLU A 375 -6.69 32.66 -7.88
C GLU A 375 -7.33 31.98 -9.09
N ILE A 376 -8.61 32.26 -9.35
CA ILE A 376 -9.36 31.71 -10.49
C ILE A 376 -8.86 32.33 -11.81
N ARG A 377 -8.68 33.65 -11.86
CA ARG A 377 -8.29 34.38 -13.08
C ARG A 377 -6.90 33.98 -13.59
N VAL A 378 -6.01 33.55 -12.70
CA VAL A 378 -4.63 33.14 -13.02
C VAL A 378 -4.54 31.73 -13.62
N VAL A 379 -5.56 30.88 -13.45
CA VAL A 379 -5.53 29.48 -13.92
C VAL A 379 -5.21 29.34 -15.42
N PRO A 380 -5.85 30.09 -16.34
CA PRO A 380 -5.53 30.00 -17.77
C PRO A 380 -4.08 30.39 -18.08
N LEU A 381 -3.56 31.41 -17.39
CA LEU A 381 -2.17 31.86 -17.56
C LEU A 381 -1.17 30.78 -17.12
N ARG A 382 -1.45 30.05 -16.03
CA ARG A 382 -0.60 28.92 -15.59
C ARG A 382 -0.55 27.79 -16.62
N LEU A 383 -1.67 27.46 -17.26
CA LEU A 383 -1.71 26.46 -18.33
C LEU A 383 -0.90 26.92 -19.56
N MET A 384 -1.06 28.18 -19.95
CA MET A 384 -0.25 28.78 -21.01
C MET A 384 1.25 28.79 -20.67
N ALA A 385 1.62 29.04 -19.41
CA ALA A 385 3.00 29.00 -18.94
C ALA A 385 3.63 27.60 -19.09
N GLY A 386 2.91 26.56 -18.68
CA GLY A 386 3.35 25.17 -18.84
C GLY A 386 3.58 24.81 -20.31
N ALA A 387 2.66 25.22 -21.18
CA ALA A 387 2.80 25.05 -22.62
C ALA A 387 3.99 25.85 -23.20
N LEU A 388 4.17 27.10 -22.77
CA LEU A 388 5.26 27.96 -23.22
C LEU A 388 6.63 27.41 -22.78
N SER A 389 6.75 26.95 -21.53
CA SER A 389 7.94 26.32 -20.98
C SER A 389 8.35 25.08 -21.80
N LYS A 390 7.39 24.19 -22.08
CA LYS A 390 7.65 23.01 -22.92
C LYS A 390 7.95 23.37 -24.37
N TRP A 391 7.30 24.40 -24.91
CA TRP A 391 7.62 24.90 -26.24
C TRP A 391 9.07 25.40 -26.32
N GLN A 392 9.55 26.10 -25.29
CA GLN A 392 10.94 26.54 -25.20
C GLN A 392 11.95 25.40 -25.02
N GLU A 393 11.57 24.28 -24.42
CA GLU A 393 12.42 23.07 -24.38
C GLU A 393 12.49 22.37 -25.76
N VAL A 394 11.39 22.41 -26.52
CA VAL A 394 11.28 21.73 -27.82
C VAL A 394 11.87 22.56 -28.97
N ARG A 395 11.73 23.90 -28.93
CA ARG A 395 12.27 24.83 -29.94
C ARG A 395 13.78 24.64 -30.24
N PRO A 396 14.69 24.57 -29.26
CA PRO A 396 16.11 24.35 -29.52
C PRO A 396 16.40 22.97 -30.09
N LYS A 397 15.58 21.95 -29.77
CA LYS A 397 15.69 20.61 -30.36
C LYS A 397 15.35 20.61 -31.86
N PHE A 398 14.37 21.42 -32.29
CA PHE A 398 14.08 21.60 -33.72
C PHE A 398 15.25 22.24 -34.49
N SER A 399 15.99 23.16 -33.88
CA SER A 399 17.15 23.80 -34.50
C SER A 399 18.44 22.96 -34.45
N SER A 400 18.44 21.83 -33.73
CA SER A 400 19.65 21.00 -33.50
C SER A 400 19.95 19.98 -34.61
N GLY A 401 19.22 19.99 -35.73
CA GLY A 401 19.44 19.08 -36.85
C GLY A 401 18.89 17.67 -36.62
N VAL A 402 19.51 16.65 -37.22
CA VAL A 402 18.99 15.26 -37.28
C VAL A 402 18.85 14.61 -35.90
N ASP A 403 19.78 14.84 -34.98
CA ASP A 403 19.75 14.26 -33.63
C ASP A 403 18.52 14.72 -32.82
N GLY A 404 18.12 15.99 -33.00
CA GLY A 404 16.90 16.53 -32.38
C GLY A 404 15.61 15.89 -32.91
N TRP A 405 15.56 15.60 -34.21
CA TRP A 405 14.40 14.91 -34.82
C TRP A 405 14.30 13.44 -34.38
N VAL A 406 15.44 12.76 -34.20
CA VAL A 406 15.46 11.37 -33.69
C VAL A 406 14.97 11.32 -32.24
N ASP A 407 15.40 12.26 -31.39
CA ASP A 407 14.94 12.34 -30.00
C ASP A 407 13.43 12.62 -29.90
N LEU A 408 12.92 13.58 -30.69
CA LEU A 408 11.49 13.86 -30.79
C LEU A 408 10.69 12.67 -31.33
N GLY A 409 11.21 11.98 -32.34
CA GLY A 409 10.61 10.77 -32.90
C GLY A 409 10.52 9.63 -31.89
N ARG A 410 11.57 9.41 -31.10
CA ARG A 410 11.57 8.42 -30.00
C ARG A 410 10.52 8.76 -28.94
N GLN A 411 10.42 10.02 -28.54
CA GLN A 411 9.42 10.47 -27.57
C GLN A 411 7.98 10.29 -28.10
N ALA A 412 7.73 10.62 -29.36
CA ALA A 412 6.44 10.42 -30.01
C ALA A 412 6.07 8.93 -30.11
N PHE A 413 7.04 8.06 -30.45
CA PHE A 413 6.84 6.61 -30.50
C PHE A 413 6.52 6.01 -29.12
N MET A 414 7.25 6.42 -28.08
CA MET A 414 6.98 6.00 -26.69
C MET A 414 5.58 6.43 -26.24
N LEU A 415 5.16 7.64 -26.59
CA LEU A 415 3.83 8.16 -26.28
C LEU A 415 2.72 7.39 -27.03
N PHE A 416 2.95 7.02 -28.28
CA PHE A 416 2.04 6.17 -29.06
C PHE A 416 1.90 4.76 -28.45
N LEU A 417 3.03 4.12 -28.10
CA LEU A 417 3.03 2.82 -27.44
C LEU A 417 2.31 2.86 -26.08
N LEU A 418 2.52 3.95 -25.33
CA LEU A 418 1.84 4.21 -24.07
C LEU A 418 0.33 4.35 -24.23
N MET A 419 -0.15 4.99 -25.30
CA MET A 419 -1.59 5.10 -25.59
C MET A 419 -2.23 3.76 -26.04
N LEU A 420 -1.46 2.87 -26.66
CA LEU A 420 -1.93 1.53 -27.07
C LEU A 420 -2.20 0.60 -25.88
N ILE A 421 -1.45 0.77 -24.78
CA ILE A 421 -1.56 -0.10 -23.59
C ILE A 421 -2.97 -0.06 -22.97
N PRO A 422 -3.58 1.10 -22.65
CA PRO A 422 -4.96 1.17 -22.15
C PRO A 422 -5.98 0.54 -23.11
N TRP A 423 -5.80 0.72 -24.42
CA TRP A 423 -6.70 0.14 -25.41
C TRP A 423 -6.64 -1.40 -25.43
N ALA A 424 -5.43 -1.97 -25.42
CA ALA A 424 -5.21 -3.41 -25.35
C ALA A 424 -5.78 -4.00 -24.05
N LEU A 425 -5.60 -3.30 -22.92
CA LEU A 425 -6.13 -3.68 -21.61
C LEU A 425 -7.66 -3.66 -21.54
N ILE A 426 -8.32 -2.63 -22.09
CA ILE A 426 -9.79 -2.61 -22.17
C ILE A 426 -10.30 -3.82 -22.95
N ARG A 427 -9.63 -4.15 -24.07
CA ARG A 427 -10.03 -5.25 -24.92
C ARG A 427 -9.81 -6.61 -24.25
N SER A 428 -8.70 -6.80 -23.53
CA SER A 428 -8.44 -8.03 -22.77
C SER A 428 -9.41 -8.21 -21.60
N LEU A 429 -9.75 -7.12 -20.88
CA LEU A 429 -10.73 -7.16 -19.78
C LEU A 429 -12.16 -7.43 -20.27
N HIS A 430 -12.55 -6.88 -21.43
CA HIS A 430 -13.82 -7.23 -22.07
C HIS A 430 -13.86 -8.72 -22.47
N TRP A 431 -12.76 -9.23 -23.03
CA TRP A 431 -12.65 -10.65 -23.36
C TRP A 431 -12.76 -11.54 -22.11
N ALA A 432 -12.08 -11.18 -21.02
CA ALA A 432 -12.17 -11.89 -19.74
C ALA A 432 -13.60 -11.88 -19.16
N SER A 433 -14.29 -10.74 -19.20
CA SER A 433 -15.69 -10.61 -18.76
C SER A 433 -16.64 -11.50 -19.56
N PHE A 434 -16.46 -11.54 -20.89
CA PHE A 434 -17.23 -12.43 -21.76
C PHE A 434 -16.96 -13.92 -21.45
N LYS A 435 -15.69 -14.30 -21.24
CA LYS A 435 -15.31 -15.66 -20.86
C LYS A 435 -15.87 -16.08 -19.50
N LEU A 436 -15.96 -15.17 -18.53
CA LEU A 436 -16.61 -15.43 -17.25
C LEU A 436 -18.12 -15.70 -17.41
N ASP A 437 -18.80 -14.95 -18.28
CA ASP A 437 -20.21 -15.20 -18.57
C ASP A 437 -20.43 -16.53 -19.31
N GLU A 438 -19.54 -16.88 -20.24
CA GLU A 438 -19.53 -18.19 -20.91
C GLU A 438 -19.33 -19.32 -19.90
N LEU A 439 -18.37 -19.17 -18.97
CA LEU A 439 -18.09 -20.13 -17.90
C LEU A 439 -19.28 -20.27 -16.95
N LYS A 440 -19.96 -19.19 -16.59
CA LYS A 440 -21.23 -19.24 -15.83
C LYS A 440 -22.30 -20.05 -16.57
N ARG A 441 -22.50 -19.81 -17.86
CA ARG A 441 -23.50 -20.55 -18.68
C ARG A 441 -23.14 -22.03 -18.79
N ASN A 442 -21.87 -22.36 -18.95
CA ASN A 442 -21.38 -23.73 -19.01
C ASN A 442 -21.48 -24.44 -17.64
N LEU A 443 -21.22 -23.75 -16.53
CA LEU A 443 -21.41 -24.27 -15.17
C LEU A 443 -22.88 -24.59 -14.86
N LEU A 444 -23.83 -23.83 -15.42
CA LEU A 444 -25.25 -24.08 -15.24
C LEU A 444 -25.80 -25.18 -16.15
N SER A 445 -25.21 -25.37 -17.34
CA SER A 445 -25.73 -26.29 -18.37
C SER A 445 -24.97 -27.62 -18.49
N LYS A 446 -23.68 -27.68 -18.16
CA LYS A 446 -22.78 -28.82 -18.51
C LYS A 446 -21.93 -29.38 -17.35
N SER A 447 -22.04 -28.84 -16.13
CA SER A 447 -21.18 -29.24 -15.00
C SER A 447 -21.74 -30.42 -14.20
N MET A 448 -20.91 -31.44 -13.95
CA MET A 448 -21.18 -32.57 -13.04
C MET A 448 -21.04 -32.23 -11.54
N LEU A 449 -20.74 -30.96 -11.18
CA LEU A 449 -20.67 -30.54 -9.78
C LEU A 449 -22.05 -30.56 -9.09
N ASP A 450 -22.03 -30.86 -7.79
CA ASP A 450 -23.20 -30.80 -6.89
C ASP A 450 -24.06 -29.55 -7.10
N TYR A 451 -25.39 -29.74 -7.08
CA TYR A 451 -26.40 -28.70 -7.32
C TYR A 451 -26.17 -27.41 -6.50
N ARG A 452 -25.78 -27.54 -5.22
CA ARG A 452 -25.51 -26.40 -4.34
C ARG A 452 -24.21 -25.68 -4.67
N ARG A 453 -23.17 -26.41 -5.08
CA ARG A 453 -21.86 -25.80 -5.44
C ARG A 453 -21.94 -25.08 -6.78
N ARG A 454 -22.58 -25.68 -7.79
CA ARG A 454 -22.77 -25.05 -9.11
C ARG A 454 -23.56 -23.75 -9.04
N THR A 455 -24.64 -23.72 -8.24
CA THR A 455 -25.49 -22.54 -8.10
C THR A 455 -24.77 -21.44 -7.32
N ASN A 456 -24.07 -21.76 -6.23
CA ASN A 456 -23.26 -20.79 -5.49
C ASN A 456 -22.14 -20.18 -6.35
N LEU A 457 -21.40 -20.99 -7.11
CA LEU A 457 -20.36 -20.49 -8.02
C LEU A 457 -20.93 -19.61 -9.13
N ALA A 458 -22.04 -20.02 -9.75
CA ALA A 458 -22.70 -19.22 -10.78
C ALA A 458 -23.22 -17.87 -10.25
N VAL A 459 -23.74 -17.85 -9.02
CA VAL A 459 -24.14 -16.61 -8.33
C VAL A 459 -22.93 -15.74 -8.02
N TRP A 460 -21.81 -16.33 -7.60
CA TRP A 460 -20.59 -15.59 -7.31
C TRP A 460 -20.00 -14.94 -8.58
N ILE A 461 -19.89 -15.69 -9.67
CA ILE A 461 -19.44 -15.17 -10.97
C ILE A 461 -20.36 -14.05 -11.45
N ALA A 462 -21.68 -14.22 -11.35
CA ALA A 462 -22.65 -13.20 -11.74
C ALA A 462 -22.51 -11.90 -10.92
N ARG A 463 -22.15 -12.01 -9.64
CA ARG A 463 -21.92 -10.84 -8.77
C ARG A 463 -20.59 -10.14 -9.05
N LEU A 464 -19.55 -10.87 -9.45
CA LEU A 464 -18.23 -10.29 -9.69
C LEU A 464 -18.03 -9.72 -11.09
N ASN A 465 -18.64 -10.33 -12.11
CA ASN A 465 -18.41 -9.95 -13.50
C ASN A 465 -18.55 -8.43 -13.79
N PRO A 466 -19.57 -7.72 -13.24
CA PRO A 466 -19.71 -6.27 -13.46
C PRO A 466 -18.52 -5.42 -12.99
N PHE A 467 -17.73 -5.92 -12.03
CA PHE A 467 -16.61 -5.20 -11.42
C PHE A 467 -15.29 -5.37 -12.19
N VAL A 468 -15.14 -6.45 -12.97
CA VAL A 468 -13.89 -6.85 -13.63
C VAL A 468 -13.28 -5.71 -14.45
N LEU A 469 -14.09 -5.07 -15.29
CA LEU A 469 -13.61 -4.00 -16.15
C LEU A 469 -13.21 -2.75 -15.35
N SER A 470 -14.03 -2.32 -14.40
CA SER A 470 -13.75 -1.11 -13.63
C SER A 470 -12.50 -1.29 -12.75
N VAL A 471 -12.41 -2.40 -12.01
CA VAL A 471 -11.28 -2.70 -11.12
C VAL A 471 -10.01 -2.95 -11.94
N GLY A 472 -10.11 -3.74 -13.01
CA GLY A 472 -8.97 -4.01 -13.90
C GLY A 472 -8.39 -2.74 -14.52
N MET A 473 -9.24 -1.81 -14.97
CA MET A 473 -8.77 -0.53 -15.51
C MET A 473 -8.16 0.37 -14.44
N ILE A 474 -8.72 0.45 -13.24
CA ILE A 474 -8.16 1.25 -12.14
C ILE A 474 -6.74 0.78 -11.81
N LEU A 475 -6.53 -0.53 -11.69
CA LEU A 475 -5.22 -1.12 -11.42
C LEU A 475 -4.25 -0.86 -12.58
N SER A 476 -4.68 -1.12 -13.81
CA SER A 476 -3.81 -1.03 -14.98
C SER A 476 -3.37 0.42 -15.27
N ILE A 477 -4.28 1.39 -15.15
CA ILE A 477 -3.94 2.81 -15.27
C ILE A 477 -3.03 3.24 -14.12
N GLY A 478 -3.24 2.70 -12.91
CA GLY A 478 -2.36 2.94 -11.77
C GLY A 478 -0.92 2.50 -12.02
N VAL A 479 -0.72 1.29 -12.58
CA VAL A 479 0.60 0.81 -12.98
C VAL A 479 1.20 1.67 -14.08
N ALA A 480 0.42 2.01 -15.12
CA ALA A 480 0.88 2.88 -16.21
C ALA A 480 1.37 4.23 -15.68
N ARG A 481 0.64 4.84 -14.74
CA ARG A 481 1.00 6.11 -14.13
C ARG A 481 2.34 6.06 -13.40
N ILE A 482 2.57 5.02 -12.59
CA ILE A 482 3.83 4.83 -11.85
C ILE A 482 5.02 4.69 -12.83
N LEU A 483 4.83 3.97 -13.94
CA LEU A 483 5.86 3.82 -14.96
C LEU A 483 6.19 5.14 -15.68
N ILE A 484 5.20 6.00 -15.92
CA ILE A 484 5.37 7.28 -16.64
C ILE A 484 5.99 8.36 -15.76
N GLU A 485 5.71 8.35 -14.44
CA GLU A 485 6.23 9.36 -13.52
C GLU A 485 7.77 9.42 -13.48
N GLY A 486 8.45 8.33 -13.87
CA GLY A 486 9.92 8.27 -14.02
C GLY A 486 10.46 8.66 -15.41
N THR A 487 9.62 9.14 -16.32
CA THR A 487 10.01 9.50 -17.70
C THR A 487 9.85 10.99 -17.98
N ASP A 488 10.40 11.48 -19.10
CA ASP A 488 10.26 12.87 -19.57
C ASP A 488 8.80 13.29 -19.87
N LEU A 489 7.87 12.32 -19.87
CA LEU A 489 6.44 12.48 -20.11
C LEU A 489 5.61 12.58 -18.81
N ARG A 490 6.21 13.05 -17.70
CA ARG A 490 5.54 13.16 -16.39
C ARG A 490 4.17 13.83 -16.42
N GLU A 491 3.95 14.82 -17.28
CA GLU A 491 2.65 15.52 -17.40
C GLU A 491 1.51 14.61 -17.92
N LEU A 492 1.82 13.58 -18.72
CA LEU A 492 0.83 12.58 -19.16
C LEU A 492 0.30 11.72 -18.01
N ALA A 493 1.06 11.56 -16.93
CA ALA A 493 0.58 10.91 -15.71
C ALA A 493 -0.63 11.65 -15.12
N GLY A 494 -0.68 12.99 -15.26
CA GLY A 494 -1.81 13.81 -14.85
C GLY A 494 -3.08 13.51 -15.65
N PHE A 495 -2.98 13.35 -16.96
CA PHE A 495 -4.13 12.98 -17.81
C PHE A 495 -4.65 11.58 -17.49
N LEU A 496 -3.75 10.61 -17.31
CA LEU A 496 -4.11 9.24 -16.94
C LEU A 496 -4.80 9.17 -15.59
N TYR A 497 -4.44 10.03 -14.65
CA TYR A 497 -5.14 10.12 -13.37
C TYR A 497 -6.63 10.43 -13.56
N TYR A 498 -7.00 11.41 -14.38
CA TYR A 498 -8.41 11.71 -14.63
C TYR A 498 -9.14 10.55 -15.33
N PHE A 499 -8.44 9.81 -16.20
CA PHE A 499 -8.97 8.58 -16.79
C PHE A 499 -9.20 7.48 -15.74
N GLN A 500 -8.31 7.35 -14.75
CA GLN A 500 -8.47 6.44 -13.61
C GLN A 500 -9.70 6.81 -12.77
N VAL A 501 -9.89 8.12 -12.49
CA VAL A 501 -11.03 8.64 -11.71
C VAL A 501 -12.37 8.32 -12.40
N TYR A 502 -12.44 8.32 -13.73
CA TYR A 502 -13.65 7.89 -14.46
C TYR A 502 -14.03 6.42 -14.17
N TYR A 503 -13.05 5.51 -14.09
CA TYR A 503 -13.34 4.12 -13.74
C TYR A 503 -13.68 3.94 -12.26
N VAL A 504 -13.13 4.78 -11.37
CA VAL A 504 -13.57 4.86 -9.97
C VAL A 504 -15.03 5.30 -9.88
N TYR A 505 -15.44 6.31 -10.66
CA TYR A 505 -16.84 6.71 -10.80
C TYR A 505 -17.73 5.54 -11.22
N ARG A 506 -17.32 4.81 -12.27
CA ARG A 506 -18.05 3.64 -12.76
C ARG A 506 -18.16 2.55 -11.70
N LEU A 507 -17.09 2.28 -10.96
CA LEU A 507 -17.07 1.33 -9.85
C LEU A 507 -18.04 1.74 -8.74
N LEU A 508 -17.97 3.00 -8.30
CA LEU A 508 -18.86 3.54 -7.26
C LEU A 508 -20.34 3.45 -7.66
N LYS A 509 -20.66 3.72 -8.93
CA LYS A 509 -22.02 3.55 -9.46
C LYS A 509 -22.51 2.11 -9.33
N ILE A 510 -21.69 1.12 -9.68
CA ILE A 510 -22.05 -0.30 -9.57
C ILE A 510 -22.21 -0.71 -8.10
N LEU A 511 -21.31 -0.27 -7.21
CA LEU A 511 -21.41 -0.53 -5.78
C LEU A 511 -22.69 0.04 -5.17
N LEU A 512 -23.05 1.28 -5.51
CA LEU A 512 -24.29 1.92 -5.07
C LEU A 512 -25.53 1.19 -5.59
N MET A 513 -25.50 0.70 -6.85
CA MET A 513 -26.59 -0.11 -7.39
C MET A 513 -26.79 -1.39 -6.58
N VAL A 514 -25.71 -2.16 -6.37
CA VAL A 514 -25.75 -3.42 -5.61
C VAL A 514 -26.19 -3.18 -4.17
N GLY A 515 -25.67 -2.13 -3.52
CA GLY A 515 -26.03 -1.78 -2.14
C GLY A 515 -27.52 -1.44 -2.00
N LEU A 516 -28.07 -0.61 -2.89
CA LEU A 516 -29.49 -0.25 -2.89
C LEU A 516 -30.40 -1.45 -3.24
N GLU A 517 -29.96 -2.36 -4.11
CA GLU A 517 -30.70 -3.59 -4.44
C GLU A 517 -30.80 -4.54 -3.23
N ILE A 518 -29.74 -4.66 -2.43
CA ILE A 518 -29.73 -5.50 -1.22
C ILE A 518 -30.67 -4.95 -0.16
N VAL A 519 -30.70 -3.62 0.03
CA VAL A 519 -31.44 -2.99 1.14
C VAL A 519 -32.94 -2.96 0.87
N PHE A 520 -33.35 -2.72 -0.38
CA PHE A 520 -34.75 -2.51 -0.73
C PHE A 520 -35.39 -3.68 -1.49
N SER A 521 -34.90 -4.92 -1.36
CA SER A 521 -35.43 -6.07 -2.11
C SER A 521 -36.96 -6.20 -2.00
N THR A 522 -37.68 -6.21 -3.12
CA THR A 522 -39.15 -6.40 -3.19
C THR A 522 -39.52 -7.79 -3.70
N GLU A 523 -40.68 -8.30 -3.29
CA GLU A 523 -41.18 -9.64 -3.68
C GLU A 523 -41.89 -9.69 -5.04
N SER A 524 -42.43 -8.57 -5.56
CA SER A 524 -43.20 -8.55 -6.81
C SER A 524 -42.36 -8.13 -8.03
N VAL A 525 -42.57 -8.81 -9.17
CA VAL A 525 -41.75 -8.68 -10.40
C VAL A 525 -41.91 -7.30 -11.07
N ASP A 526 -43.13 -6.76 -11.12
CA ASP A 526 -43.39 -5.44 -11.73
C ASP A 526 -42.81 -4.29 -10.89
N ALA A 527 -42.91 -4.38 -9.57
CA ALA A 527 -42.27 -3.45 -8.65
C ALA A 527 -40.74 -3.51 -8.78
N LEU A 528 -40.19 -4.69 -9.05
CA LEU A 528 -38.74 -4.93 -9.20
C LEU A 528 -38.17 -4.18 -10.42
N LYS A 529 -38.92 -4.10 -11.54
CA LYS A 529 -38.50 -3.36 -12.74
C LYS A 529 -38.50 -1.84 -12.50
N GLN A 530 -39.57 -1.31 -11.91
CA GLN A 530 -39.66 0.12 -11.55
C GLN A 530 -38.59 0.51 -10.52
N GLN A 531 -38.36 -0.37 -9.55
CA GLN A 531 -37.33 -0.20 -8.54
C GLN A 531 -35.93 -0.18 -9.14
N LYS A 532 -35.56 -1.13 -10.00
CA LYS A 532 -34.25 -1.14 -10.65
C LYS A 532 -33.99 0.15 -11.44
N ALA A 533 -35.00 0.68 -12.12
CA ALA A 533 -34.88 1.96 -12.80
C ALA A 533 -34.66 3.13 -11.82
N GLN A 534 -35.32 3.14 -10.66
CA GLN A 534 -35.10 4.14 -9.62
C GLN A 534 -33.71 4.03 -8.99
N ILE A 535 -33.26 2.81 -8.68
CA ILE A 535 -31.90 2.52 -8.17
C ILE A 535 -30.86 3.04 -9.16
N GLN A 536 -31.01 2.72 -10.44
CA GLN A 536 -30.09 3.18 -11.48
C GLN A 536 -30.04 4.71 -11.58
N LYS A 537 -31.18 5.39 -11.48
CA LYS A 537 -31.24 6.87 -11.51
C LYS A 537 -30.54 7.47 -10.29
N SER A 538 -30.83 7.00 -9.08
CA SER A 538 -30.19 7.49 -7.84
C SER A 538 -28.69 7.18 -7.82
N ALA A 539 -28.28 5.94 -8.11
CA ALA A 539 -26.87 5.56 -8.17
C ALA A 539 -26.10 6.38 -9.21
N THR A 540 -26.69 6.66 -10.38
CA THR A 540 -26.07 7.51 -11.41
C THR A 540 -25.94 8.96 -10.95
N ARG A 541 -26.94 9.51 -10.25
CA ARG A 541 -26.89 10.90 -9.77
C ARG A 541 -25.86 11.08 -8.66
N ILE A 542 -25.90 10.22 -7.64
CA ILE A 542 -24.96 10.23 -6.51
C ILE A 542 -23.52 10.08 -7.02
N SER A 543 -23.26 9.06 -7.84
CA SER A 543 -21.92 8.84 -8.39
C SER A 543 -21.44 9.99 -9.27
N ARG A 544 -22.32 10.62 -10.08
CA ARG A 544 -21.94 11.77 -10.92
C ARG A 544 -21.56 12.98 -10.08
N VAL A 545 -22.31 13.28 -9.02
CA VAL A 545 -21.99 14.40 -8.13
C VAL A 545 -20.66 14.14 -7.43
N ILE A 546 -20.47 12.97 -6.82
CA ILE A 546 -19.19 12.60 -6.19
C ILE A 546 -18.02 12.70 -7.18
N PHE A 547 -18.21 12.27 -8.43
CA PHE A 547 -17.20 12.40 -9.48
C PHE A 547 -16.86 13.86 -9.79
N ILE A 548 -17.88 14.70 -10.02
CA ILE A 548 -17.69 16.14 -10.31
C ILE A 548 -16.99 16.83 -9.14
N GLU A 549 -17.42 16.54 -7.90
CA GLU A 549 -16.83 17.11 -6.69
C GLU A 549 -15.36 16.69 -6.52
N TYR A 550 -15.05 15.41 -6.75
CA TYR A 550 -13.68 14.90 -6.66
C TYR A 550 -12.77 15.49 -7.74
N VAL A 551 -13.25 15.55 -8.99
CA VAL A 551 -12.51 16.19 -10.09
C VAL A 551 -12.30 17.68 -9.80
N LEU A 552 -13.31 18.39 -9.33
CA LEU A 552 -13.22 19.81 -8.98
C LEU A 552 -12.20 20.04 -7.85
N LEU A 553 -12.24 19.24 -6.78
CA LEU A 553 -11.28 19.36 -5.67
C LEU A 553 -9.85 19.02 -6.09
N HIS A 554 -9.67 18.01 -6.95
CA HIS A 554 -8.34 17.67 -7.44
C HIS A 554 -7.80 18.75 -8.38
N MET A 555 -8.61 19.21 -9.34
CA MET A 555 -8.22 20.29 -10.25
C MET A 555 -7.87 21.57 -9.50
N THR A 556 -8.66 21.95 -8.50
CA THR A 556 -8.38 23.14 -7.67
C THR A 556 -7.13 22.94 -6.82
N GLN A 557 -6.89 21.74 -6.28
CA GLN A 557 -5.66 21.42 -5.57
C GLN A 557 -4.42 21.48 -6.49
N ASP A 558 -4.50 21.02 -7.74
CA ASP A 558 -3.37 21.07 -8.67
C ASP A 558 -3.12 22.50 -9.18
N THR A 559 -4.19 23.22 -9.53
CA THR A 559 -4.11 24.54 -10.18
C THR A 559 -3.89 25.68 -9.22
N VAL A 560 -4.60 25.70 -8.07
CA VAL A 560 -4.59 26.81 -7.10
C VAL A 560 -3.90 26.41 -5.80
N ARG A 561 -3.64 25.11 -5.59
CA ARG A 561 -3.13 24.52 -4.33
C ARG A 561 -4.16 24.60 -3.21
N ARG A 562 -3.85 24.05 -2.04
CA ARG A 562 -4.73 24.09 -0.86
C ARG A 562 -4.68 25.47 -0.20
N ALA A 563 -5.18 26.47 -0.93
CA ALA A 563 -5.31 27.86 -0.53
C ALA A 563 -6.80 28.20 -0.30
N LEU A 564 -7.21 29.45 -0.53
CA LEU A 564 -8.55 29.95 -0.18
C LEU A 564 -9.65 29.34 -1.07
N ALA A 565 -9.47 29.29 -2.40
CA ALA A 565 -10.47 28.72 -3.30
C ALA A 565 -10.78 27.24 -3.01
N TYR A 566 -9.76 26.44 -2.70
CA TYR A 566 -9.94 25.02 -2.34
C TYR A 566 -10.83 24.85 -1.10
N GLN A 567 -10.63 25.68 -0.07
CA GLN A 567 -11.44 25.64 1.14
C GLN A 567 -12.89 26.08 0.89
N LEU A 568 -13.10 27.10 0.04
CA LEU A 568 -14.44 27.54 -0.36
C LEU A 568 -15.18 26.42 -1.10
N PHE A 569 -14.55 25.82 -2.12
CA PHE A 569 -15.14 24.72 -2.87
C PHE A 569 -15.41 23.50 -1.98
N SER A 570 -14.48 23.14 -1.08
CA SER A 570 -14.70 22.05 -0.13
C SER A 570 -15.90 22.33 0.80
N SER A 571 -16.08 23.56 1.26
CA SER A 571 -17.22 23.95 2.11
C SER A 571 -18.53 23.93 1.32
N LEU A 572 -18.53 24.42 0.08
CA LEU A 572 -19.68 24.35 -0.82
C LEU A 572 -20.10 22.90 -1.10
N ILE A 573 -19.12 22.04 -1.39
CA ILE A 573 -19.30 20.60 -1.62
C ILE A 573 -19.90 19.91 -0.39
N PHE A 574 -19.48 20.26 0.82
CA PHE A 574 -20.09 19.73 2.04
C PHE A 574 -21.59 20.03 2.10
N TRP A 575 -21.99 21.29 1.87
CA TRP A 575 -23.40 21.69 1.89
C TRP A 575 -24.21 21.10 0.74
N ILE A 576 -23.62 20.98 -0.46
CA ILE A 576 -24.23 20.28 -1.60
C ILE A 576 -24.49 18.81 -1.26
N ASN A 577 -23.53 18.13 -0.61
CA ASN A 577 -23.69 16.74 -0.19
C ASN A 577 -24.79 16.57 0.87
N VAL A 578 -24.87 17.47 1.85
CA VAL A 578 -25.98 17.48 2.83
C VAL A 578 -27.32 17.61 2.11
N GLY A 579 -27.43 18.55 1.16
CA GLY A 579 -28.63 18.74 0.34
C GLY A 579 -28.97 17.51 -0.52
N LEU A 580 -27.97 16.88 -1.12
CA LEU A 580 -28.11 15.69 -1.97
C LEU A 580 -28.60 14.48 -1.16
N VAL A 581 -28.03 14.26 0.03
CA VAL A 581 -28.45 13.18 0.94
C VAL A 581 -29.91 13.36 1.36
N ILE A 582 -30.31 14.59 1.73
CA ILE A 582 -31.71 14.90 2.08
C ILE A 582 -32.62 14.69 0.86
N TYR A 583 -32.21 15.17 -0.32
CA TYR A 583 -32.99 15.04 -1.55
C TYR A 583 -33.21 13.57 -1.98
N GLU A 584 -32.15 12.75 -1.97
CA GLU A 584 -32.27 11.33 -2.30
C GLU A 584 -33.05 10.56 -1.23
N ALA A 585 -32.84 10.83 0.07
CA ALA A 585 -33.63 10.20 1.13
C ALA A 585 -35.13 10.51 1.00
N ASN A 586 -35.49 11.74 0.60
CA ASN A 586 -36.88 12.11 0.34
C ASN A 586 -37.50 11.37 -0.85
N ARG A 587 -36.71 11.15 -1.90
CA ARG A 587 -37.15 10.37 -3.07
C ARG A 587 -37.45 8.91 -2.73
N TRP A 588 -36.77 8.38 -1.72
CA TRP A 588 -36.95 7.02 -1.20
C TRP A 588 -37.84 6.96 0.05
N SER A 589 -38.55 8.05 0.37
CA SER A 589 -39.28 8.23 1.63
C SER A 589 -40.26 7.10 1.95
N SER A 590 -41.06 6.64 0.98
CA SER A 590 -42.03 5.56 1.20
C SER A 590 -41.35 4.26 1.65
N LYS A 591 -40.31 3.84 0.90
CA LYS A 591 -39.56 2.61 1.16
C LYS A 591 -38.74 2.67 2.44
N ILE A 592 -38.17 3.83 2.77
CA ILE A 592 -37.42 4.02 4.02
C ILE A 592 -38.38 3.90 5.21
N LYS A 593 -39.56 4.51 5.15
CA LYS A 593 -40.58 4.44 6.21
C LYS A 593 -41.07 3.01 6.42
N GLU A 594 -41.39 2.30 5.34
CA GLU A 594 -41.79 0.88 5.38
C GLU A 594 -40.68 -0.02 5.94
N SER A 595 -39.44 0.16 5.47
CA SER A 595 -38.30 -0.61 5.95
C SER A 595 -37.99 -0.36 7.42
N PHE A 596 -38.18 0.87 7.89
CA PHE A 596 -37.98 1.26 9.28
C PHE A 596 -39.11 0.75 10.19
N SER A 597 -40.37 0.83 9.76
CA SER A 597 -41.52 0.34 10.55
C SER A 597 -41.44 -1.17 10.79
N TYR A 598 -41.03 -1.93 9.77
CA TYR A 598 -40.82 -3.38 9.88
C TYR A 598 -39.69 -3.72 10.87
N ARG A 599 -38.59 -2.96 10.82
CA ARG A 599 -37.39 -3.24 11.65
C ARG A 599 -37.49 -2.70 13.06
N PHE A 600 -38.17 -1.59 13.28
CA PHE A 600 -38.23 -0.90 14.59
C PHE A 600 -39.68 -0.55 14.95
N PRO A 601 -40.55 -1.54 15.21
CA PRO A 601 -41.98 -1.31 15.43
C PRO A 601 -42.27 -0.38 16.62
N VAL A 602 -41.56 -0.56 17.74
CA VAL A 602 -41.76 0.25 18.97
C VAL A 602 -41.35 1.72 18.77
N LEU A 603 -40.23 1.97 18.06
CA LEU A 603 -39.73 3.33 17.78
C LEU A 603 -40.58 4.01 16.71
N TRP A 604 -41.07 3.26 15.73
CA TRP A 604 -41.92 3.79 14.66
C TRP A 604 -43.21 4.41 15.20
N LEU A 605 -43.88 3.76 16.16
CA LEU A 605 -45.10 4.26 16.79
C LEU A 605 -44.93 5.66 17.41
N LYS A 606 -43.74 5.97 17.94
CA LYS A 606 -43.44 7.28 18.55
C LYS A 606 -43.12 8.37 17.52
N ILE A 607 -42.50 8.00 16.41
CA ILE A 607 -41.89 8.96 15.45
C ILE A 607 -42.75 9.14 14.18
N ALA A 608 -43.71 8.24 13.90
CA ALA A 608 -44.51 8.23 12.68
C ALA A 608 -45.17 9.58 12.35
N ARG A 609 -45.83 10.22 13.33
CA ARG A 609 -46.47 11.55 13.15
C ARG A 609 -45.47 12.65 12.83
N PHE A 610 -44.27 12.61 13.43
CA PHE A 610 -43.23 13.60 13.17
C PHE A 610 -42.64 13.46 11.76
N CYS A 611 -42.54 12.22 11.25
CA CYS A 611 -42.06 11.90 9.91
C CYS A 611 -42.97 12.33 8.75
N GLU A 612 -44.18 12.80 9.03
CA GLU A 612 -45.11 13.39 8.04
C GLU A 612 -44.95 14.91 7.93
N SER A 613 -44.33 15.56 8.92
CA SER A 613 -44.08 17.01 8.91
C SER A 613 -42.98 17.42 7.92
N ARG A 614 -42.88 18.74 7.62
CA ARG A 614 -41.78 19.29 6.80
C ARG A 614 -40.41 19.06 7.44
N LEU A 615 -40.32 19.08 8.77
CA LEU A 615 -39.09 18.79 9.52
C LEU A 615 -38.74 17.30 9.49
N GLY A 616 -39.75 16.42 9.45
CA GLY A 616 -39.58 14.98 9.30
C GLY A 616 -38.84 14.55 8.04
N ARG A 617 -38.91 15.36 6.97
CA ARG A 617 -38.17 15.13 5.72
C ARG A 617 -36.64 15.23 5.87
N VAL A 618 -36.16 15.98 6.86
CA VAL A 618 -34.72 16.08 7.17
C VAL A 618 -34.25 14.89 8.01
N LEU A 619 -35.16 14.20 8.70
CA LEU A 619 -34.87 13.03 9.54
C LEU A 619 -34.72 11.72 8.74
N LEU A 620 -35.22 11.66 7.50
CA LEU A 620 -35.21 10.44 6.67
C LEU A 620 -33.82 9.81 6.46
N PRO A 621 -32.72 10.58 6.22
CA PRO A 621 -31.38 10.02 6.16
C PRO A 621 -30.96 9.30 7.44
N LEU A 622 -31.33 9.83 8.61
CA LEU A 622 -31.03 9.21 9.90
C LEU A 622 -31.79 7.89 10.07
N LEU A 623 -33.07 7.84 9.69
CA LEU A 623 -33.85 6.60 9.71
C LEU A 623 -33.25 5.54 8.78
N PHE A 624 -32.83 5.95 7.58
CA PHE A 624 -32.16 5.06 6.65
C PHE A 624 -30.83 4.52 7.22
N ALA A 625 -30.02 5.37 7.85
CA ALA A 625 -28.79 4.93 8.52
C ALA A 625 -29.04 3.89 9.63
N LEU A 626 -30.10 4.07 10.43
CA LEU A 626 -30.50 3.10 11.45
C LEU A 626 -30.96 1.76 10.86
N VAL A 627 -31.70 1.79 9.73
CA VAL A 627 -32.06 0.57 8.99
C VAL A 627 -30.80 -0.17 8.52
N LEU A 628 -29.86 0.54 7.90
CA LEU A 628 -28.59 -0.04 7.44
C LEU A 628 -27.79 -0.67 8.58
N LEU A 629 -27.68 0.01 9.72
CA LEU A 629 -26.96 -0.49 10.89
C LEU A 629 -27.58 -1.79 11.44
N LYS A 630 -28.91 -1.87 11.46
CA LYS A 630 -29.62 -3.09 11.91
C LYS A 630 -29.44 -4.25 10.94
N ASP A 631 -29.51 -3.99 9.63
CA ASP A 631 -29.29 -5.02 8.61
C ASP A 631 -27.85 -5.53 8.62
N LEU A 632 -26.88 -4.61 8.77
CA LEU A 632 -25.47 -4.96 8.94
C LEU A 632 -25.26 -5.81 10.19
N GLY A 633 -25.85 -5.42 11.32
CA GLY A 633 -25.80 -6.19 12.56
C GLY A 633 -26.38 -7.60 12.40
N ARG A 634 -27.56 -7.73 11.77
CA ARG A 634 -28.17 -9.05 11.49
C ARG A 634 -27.30 -9.91 10.58
N TRP A 635 -26.72 -9.32 9.53
CA TRP A 635 -25.82 -10.02 8.63
C TRP A 635 -24.56 -10.53 9.35
N ILE A 636 -23.93 -9.67 10.15
CA ILE A 636 -22.77 -10.01 10.99
C ILE A 636 -23.13 -11.15 11.95
N TRP A 637 -24.25 -11.06 12.67
CA TRP A 637 -24.70 -12.09 13.61
C TRP A 637 -24.99 -13.43 12.94
N THR A 638 -25.61 -13.40 11.76
CA THR A 638 -25.91 -14.62 10.99
C THR A 638 -24.64 -15.31 10.52
N TYR A 639 -23.61 -14.53 10.15
CA TYR A 639 -22.33 -15.06 9.70
C TYR A 639 -21.50 -15.60 10.87
N LEU A 640 -21.33 -14.81 11.93
CA LEU A 640 -20.61 -15.21 13.15
C LEU A 640 -21.25 -16.44 13.82
N GLY A 641 -22.59 -16.52 13.86
CA GLY A 641 -23.30 -17.65 14.46
C GLY A 641 -23.09 -19.00 13.75
N ARG A 642 -22.60 -19.00 12.51
CA ARG A 642 -22.26 -20.23 11.77
C ARG A 642 -20.89 -20.81 12.15
N LEU A 643 -20.04 -20.03 12.81
CA LEU A 643 -18.68 -20.44 13.15
C LEU A 643 -18.70 -21.34 14.40
N ASP A 644 -18.06 -22.51 14.33
CA ASP A 644 -18.06 -23.51 15.40
C ASP A 644 -17.45 -23.00 16.71
N TRP A 645 -16.45 -22.12 16.64
CA TRP A 645 -15.84 -21.53 17.85
C TRP A 645 -16.82 -20.60 18.58
N VAL A 646 -17.64 -19.82 17.86
CA VAL A 646 -18.70 -18.97 18.45
C VAL A 646 -19.79 -19.84 19.09
N LYS A 647 -20.10 -20.99 18.47
CA LYS A 647 -21.03 -21.98 19.05
C LYS A 647 -20.53 -22.48 20.40
N ARG A 648 -19.24 -22.83 20.49
CA ARG A 648 -18.59 -23.29 21.73
C ARG A 648 -18.57 -22.22 22.83
N VAL A 649 -18.22 -20.99 22.49
CA VAL A 649 -18.21 -19.89 23.48
C VAL A 649 -19.61 -19.65 24.03
N LEU A 650 -20.64 -19.62 23.16
CA LEU A 650 -22.00 -19.43 23.64
C LEU A 650 -22.49 -20.61 24.49
N SER A 651 -22.09 -21.86 24.18
CA SER A 651 -22.47 -23.00 25.02
C SER A 651 -21.83 -22.95 26.41
N GLU A 652 -20.58 -22.46 26.53
CA GLU A 652 -19.94 -22.28 27.85
C GLU A 652 -20.61 -21.15 28.65
N LEU A 653 -20.96 -20.05 27.98
CA LEU A 653 -21.74 -18.98 28.61
C LEU A 653 -23.13 -19.46 29.05
N LEU A 654 -23.78 -20.30 28.24
CA LEU A 654 -25.08 -20.90 28.57
C LEU A 654 -24.95 -21.86 29.76
N LYS A 655 -23.95 -22.75 29.75
CA LYS A 655 -23.65 -23.66 30.86
C LYS A 655 -23.46 -22.90 32.17
N LYS A 656 -22.58 -21.88 32.19
CA LYS A 656 -22.29 -21.09 33.39
C LYS A 656 -23.54 -20.39 33.95
N ARG A 657 -24.47 -19.97 33.07
CA ARG A 657 -25.73 -19.36 33.48
C ARG A 657 -26.78 -20.38 33.95
N LEU A 658 -26.76 -21.60 33.42
CA LEU A 658 -27.61 -22.70 33.87
C LEU A 658 -27.15 -23.25 35.22
N GLU A 659 -25.83 -23.40 35.43
CA GLU A 659 -25.25 -23.81 36.72
C GLU A 659 -25.62 -22.84 37.86
N SER A 660 -25.82 -21.55 37.57
CA SER A 660 -26.29 -20.58 38.57
C SER A 660 -27.80 -20.64 38.86
N ALA A 661 -28.59 -21.32 38.01
CA ALA A 661 -30.04 -21.43 38.13
C ALA A 661 -30.49 -22.80 38.68
N ASP A 662 -29.58 -23.76 38.84
CA ASP A 662 -29.87 -25.17 39.11
C ASP A 662 -30.05 -25.50 40.62
N GLN A 663 -30.78 -24.66 41.37
CA GLN A 663 -31.06 -24.91 42.80
C GLN A 663 -32.37 -25.67 43.08
N GLU A 664 -33.17 -26.00 42.08
CA GLU A 664 -34.45 -26.73 42.25
C GLU A 664 -34.65 -27.84 41.21
N SER A 665 -33.82 -28.90 41.23
CA SER A 665 -34.06 -30.09 40.40
C SER A 665 -35.06 -31.05 41.06
N LYS A 666 -36.20 -31.29 40.41
CA LYS A 666 -37.20 -32.31 40.81
C LYS A 666 -36.61 -33.72 40.67
N ALA A 667 -36.99 -34.63 41.56
CA ALA A 667 -36.56 -36.03 41.51
C ALA A 667 -36.85 -36.67 40.13
N LEU A 668 -35.79 -37.10 39.44
CA LEU A 668 -35.86 -37.69 38.11
C LEU A 668 -36.39 -39.13 38.21
N ILE A 669 -37.59 -39.39 37.70
CA ILE A 669 -38.07 -40.76 37.47
C ILE A 669 -37.34 -41.31 36.25
N ALA A 670 -36.66 -42.45 36.41
CA ALA A 670 -35.89 -43.08 35.36
C ALA A 670 -36.78 -43.49 34.16
N PRO A 671 -36.32 -43.32 32.91
CA PRO A 671 -37.06 -43.77 31.73
C PRO A 671 -37.30 -45.29 31.70
N PRO A 672 -38.35 -45.78 31.03
CA PRO A 672 -38.59 -47.20 30.82
C PRO A 672 -37.40 -47.91 30.14
N ALA A 673 -37.18 -49.19 30.47
CA ALA A 673 -36.09 -49.99 29.91
C ALA A 673 -36.15 -50.08 28.37
N GLU A 674 -37.36 -50.11 27.79
CA GLU A 674 -37.58 -50.09 26.33
C GLU A 674 -37.00 -48.82 25.68
N TYR A 675 -37.19 -47.66 26.32
CA TYR A 675 -36.60 -46.41 25.83
C TYR A 675 -35.08 -46.43 25.93
N LEU A 676 -34.54 -46.89 27.07
CA LEU A 676 -33.10 -46.97 27.29
C LEU A 676 -32.40 -47.93 26.31
N GLY A 677 -33.06 -49.03 25.92
CA GLY A 677 -32.53 -49.98 24.94
C GLY A 677 -32.23 -49.35 23.58
N SER A 678 -33.05 -48.41 23.12
CA SER A 678 -32.82 -47.68 21.85
C SER A 678 -31.66 -46.67 21.92
N PHE A 679 -31.18 -46.36 23.13
CA PHE A 679 -30.07 -45.47 23.40
C PHE A 679 -28.86 -46.21 23.97
N ASP A 680 -28.80 -47.55 23.85
CA ASP A 680 -27.62 -48.31 24.21
C ASP A 680 -26.42 -47.81 23.38
N TYR A 681 -25.42 -47.32 24.11
CA TYR A 681 -24.22 -46.71 23.55
C TYR A 681 -23.00 -47.63 23.65
N TYR A 682 -23.14 -48.85 24.19
CA TYR A 682 -22.09 -49.88 24.22
C TYR A 682 -22.09 -50.74 22.96
N LEU A 683 -23.26 -50.98 22.36
CA LEU A 683 -23.42 -51.77 21.15
C LEU A 683 -23.17 -50.95 19.87
N SER A 684 -22.78 -51.65 18.80
CA SER A 684 -22.72 -51.07 17.45
C SER A 684 -24.13 -50.68 16.97
N ALA A 685 -24.22 -49.57 16.24
CA ALA A 685 -25.50 -49.10 15.71
C ALA A 685 -25.99 -50.02 14.59
N GLY A 686 -27.16 -50.61 14.77
CA GLY A 686 -27.89 -51.33 13.72
C GLY A 686 -28.30 -50.43 12.55
N ALA A 687 -28.71 -51.03 11.44
CA ALA A 687 -29.03 -50.32 10.20
C ALA A 687 -30.17 -49.29 10.35
N ASP A 688 -31.07 -49.48 11.32
CA ASP A 688 -32.21 -48.63 11.65
C ASP A 688 -31.84 -47.32 12.38
N ILE A 689 -30.79 -47.36 13.20
CA ILE A 689 -30.28 -46.22 14.00
C ILE A 689 -28.96 -45.65 13.50
N PHE A 690 -28.37 -46.26 12.49
CA PHE A 690 -27.09 -45.84 11.91
C PHE A 690 -27.23 -44.50 11.17
N ILE A 691 -26.22 -43.64 11.32
CA ILE A 691 -26.15 -42.35 10.65
C ILE A 691 -24.84 -42.25 9.89
N GLU A 692 -24.97 -42.24 8.58
CA GLU A 692 -23.87 -41.94 7.68
C GLU A 692 -23.54 -40.45 7.67
N ARG A 693 -22.25 -40.13 7.77
CA ARG A 693 -21.72 -38.78 7.89
C ARG A 693 -21.41 -38.17 6.52
N HIS A 694 -21.47 -36.85 6.40
CA HIS A 694 -20.98 -36.15 5.21
C HIS A 694 -19.44 -36.21 5.15
N HIS A 695 -18.87 -36.77 4.08
CA HIS A 695 -17.47 -37.23 3.98
C HIS A 695 -17.19 -38.42 4.91
N SER A 696 -17.81 -39.55 4.61
CA SER A 696 -17.71 -40.71 5.49
C SER A 696 -16.32 -41.37 5.35
N VAL A 697 -15.68 -41.61 6.50
CA VAL A 697 -14.47 -42.43 6.59
C VAL A 697 -14.75 -43.84 6.06
N ILE A 698 -15.99 -44.30 6.17
CA ILE A 698 -16.46 -45.59 5.63
C ILE A 698 -16.30 -45.62 4.12
N ASP A 699 -16.75 -44.61 3.39
CA ASP A 699 -16.63 -44.57 1.92
C ASP A 699 -15.16 -44.56 1.50
N SER A 700 -14.35 -43.70 2.12
CA SER A 700 -12.91 -43.64 1.81
C SER A 700 -12.16 -44.93 2.16
N ALA A 701 -12.54 -45.60 3.24
CA ALA A 701 -11.98 -46.89 3.62
C ALA A 701 -12.43 -47.99 2.65
N THR A 702 -13.72 -48.04 2.34
CA THR A 702 -14.31 -49.04 1.43
C THR A 702 -13.74 -48.87 0.02
N GLU A 703 -13.54 -47.63 -0.45
CA GLU A 703 -12.90 -47.33 -1.73
C GLU A 703 -11.45 -47.82 -1.76
N ALA A 704 -10.65 -47.50 -0.73
CA ALA A 704 -9.26 -47.97 -0.63
C ALA A 704 -9.16 -49.51 -0.63
N ILE A 705 -10.04 -50.17 0.14
CA ILE A 705 -10.13 -51.63 0.19
C ILE A 705 -10.54 -52.19 -1.17
N ASN A 706 -11.54 -51.61 -1.82
CA ASN A 706 -12.01 -52.05 -3.14
C ASN A 706 -10.96 -51.84 -4.24
N ASP A 707 -10.20 -50.75 -4.20
CA ASP A 707 -9.14 -50.50 -5.18
C ASP A 707 -8.02 -51.54 -5.05
N TRP A 708 -7.65 -51.91 -3.82
CA TRP A 708 -6.72 -53.01 -3.59
C TRP A 708 -7.31 -54.36 -4.03
N LEU A 709 -8.56 -54.67 -3.65
CA LEU A 709 -9.27 -55.90 -4.02
C LEU A 709 -9.40 -56.08 -5.54
N ASN A 710 -9.46 -54.98 -6.30
CA ASN A 710 -9.50 -54.96 -7.76
C ASN A 710 -8.12 -54.80 -8.43
N GLY A 711 -7.03 -54.70 -7.65
CA GLY A 711 -5.66 -54.61 -8.16
C GLY A 711 -5.28 -53.24 -8.73
N LYS A 712 -6.06 -52.19 -8.44
CA LYS A 712 -5.77 -50.80 -8.83
C LYS A 712 -4.78 -50.11 -7.89
N ALA A 713 -4.70 -50.56 -6.65
CA ALA A 713 -3.80 -50.05 -5.62
C ALA A 713 -2.95 -51.18 -5.02
N SER A 714 -1.76 -50.84 -4.54
CA SER A 714 -0.83 -51.76 -3.88
C SER A 714 -0.89 -51.72 -2.36
N ASP A 715 -1.55 -50.72 -1.77
CA ASP A 715 -1.57 -50.52 -0.32
C ASP A 715 -2.54 -51.54 0.32
N ASP A 716 -2.01 -52.41 1.17
CA ASP A 716 -2.71 -53.49 1.86
C ASP A 716 -3.03 -53.19 3.34
N LEU A 717 -2.76 -51.96 3.80
CA LEU A 717 -2.91 -51.55 5.19
C LEU A 717 -3.63 -50.21 5.35
N LEU A 718 -4.67 -50.21 6.18
CA LEU A 718 -5.49 -49.06 6.56
C LEU A 718 -5.65 -49.00 8.08
N ILE A 719 -5.54 -47.80 8.67
CA ILE A 719 -5.70 -47.59 10.11
C ILE A 719 -6.71 -46.48 10.37
N ILE A 720 -7.72 -46.78 11.21
CA ILE A 720 -8.74 -45.84 11.64
C ILE A 720 -8.42 -45.40 13.08
N VAL A 721 -8.06 -44.12 13.22
CA VAL A 721 -7.66 -43.52 14.49
C VAL A 721 -8.80 -42.68 15.05
N GLY A 722 -9.14 -42.84 16.33
CA GLY A 722 -10.17 -42.02 16.95
C GLY A 722 -10.26 -42.16 18.47
N ASN A 723 -10.73 -41.10 19.13
CA ASN A 723 -10.97 -41.11 20.57
C ASN A 723 -12.05 -42.14 20.96
N ARG A 724 -12.07 -42.51 22.24
CA ARG A 724 -13.10 -43.38 22.81
C ARG A 724 -14.48 -42.75 22.61
N GLY A 725 -15.43 -43.53 22.08
CA GLY A 725 -16.79 -43.06 21.82
C GLY A 725 -17.01 -42.34 20.49
N MET A 726 -15.98 -42.19 19.64
CA MET A 726 -16.09 -41.54 18.32
C MET A 726 -16.73 -42.41 17.21
N GLY A 727 -17.00 -43.69 17.49
CA GLY A 727 -17.61 -44.62 16.55
C GLY A 727 -16.65 -45.50 15.75
N LYS A 728 -15.43 -45.79 16.26
CA LYS A 728 -14.46 -46.71 15.62
C LYS A 728 -15.04 -48.09 15.34
N THR A 729 -15.51 -48.77 16.38
CA THR A 729 -16.12 -50.11 16.29
C THR A 729 -17.32 -50.13 15.33
N THR A 730 -18.19 -49.10 15.38
CA THR A 730 -19.30 -48.98 14.42
C THR A 730 -18.81 -48.74 12.99
N THR A 731 -17.74 -47.97 12.80
CA THR A 731 -17.17 -47.69 11.48
C THR A 731 -16.60 -48.96 10.86
N ILE A 732 -15.80 -49.73 11.62
CA ILE A 732 -15.15 -50.94 11.12
C ILE A 732 -16.16 -52.08 10.89
N ASP A 733 -17.19 -52.20 11.73
CA ASP A 733 -18.30 -53.13 11.54
C ASP A 733 -19.07 -52.84 10.25
N HIS A 734 -19.40 -51.57 9.97
CA HIS A 734 -20.06 -51.19 8.73
C HIS A 734 -19.17 -51.36 7.49
N ILE A 735 -17.85 -51.13 7.60
CA ILE A 735 -16.90 -51.46 6.53
C ILE A 735 -16.90 -52.96 6.25
N HIS A 736 -16.80 -53.78 7.31
CA HIS A 736 -16.86 -55.24 7.20
C HIS A 736 -18.15 -55.68 6.50
N GLN A 737 -19.31 -55.19 6.93
CA GLN A 737 -20.61 -55.52 6.33
C GLN A 737 -20.68 -55.17 4.84
N ARG A 738 -20.13 -54.01 4.41
CA ARG A 738 -20.10 -53.61 2.99
C ARG A 738 -19.20 -54.49 2.14
N ILE A 739 -18.04 -54.89 2.66
CA ILE A 739 -17.07 -55.71 1.93
C ILE A 739 -17.53 -57.18 1.87
N ALA A 740 -18.08 -57.69 2.98
CA ALA A 740 -18.56 -59.07 3.11
C ALA A 740 -19.68 -59.44 2.12
N VAL A 741 -20.31 -58.45 1.46
CA VAL A 741 -21.29 -58.70 0.39
C VAL A 741 -20.66 -59.39 -0.82
N ASN A 742 -19.43 -59.01 -1.19
CA ASN A 742 -18.81 -59.43 -2.44
C ASN A 742 -17.47 -60.16 -2.25
N PHE A 743 -16.81 -60.00 -1.10
CA PHE A 743 -15.46 -60.52 -0.83
C PHE A 743 -15.37 -61.12 0.57
N GLN A 744 -14.36 -61.96 0.79
CA GLN A 744 -14.10 -62.50 2.13
C GLN A 744 -13.63 -61.39 3.07
N SER A 745 -14.34 -61.21 4.19
CA SER A 745 -13.94 -60.30 5.25
C SER A 745 -14.18 -60.94 6.61
N LYS A 746 -13.27 -60.69 7.56
CA LYS A 746 -13.41 -61.13 8.96
C LYS A 746 -13.33 -59.92 9.88
N LEU A 747 -14.32 -59.74 10.74
CA LEU A 747 -14.29 -58.77 11.83
C LEU A 747 -13.72 -59.44 13.09
N LEU A 748 -12.71 -58.81 13.68
CA LEU A 748 -11.90 -59.36 14.76
C LEU A 748 -11.70 -58.30 15.84
N LYS A 749 -11.48 -58.75 17.06
CA LYS A 749 -11.16 -57.88 18.19
C LYS A 749 -9.94 -58.40 18.93
N VAL A 750 -9.00 -57.53 19.23
CA VAL A 750 -7.80 -57.91 19.98
C VAL A 750 -8.15 -58.08 21.46
N PRO A 751 -7.87 -59.24 22.08
CA PRO A 751 -8.08 -59.44 23.51
C PRO A 751 -7.11 -58.57 24.32
N ALA A 752 -7.60 -57.99 25.41
CA ALA A 752 -6.76 -57.22 26.33
C ALA A 752 -6.13 -58.17 27.37
N LYS A 753 -4.80 -58.29 27.52
CA LYS A 753 -3.70 -57.67 26.77
C LYS A 753 -2.76 -58.77 26.25
N ILE A 754 -2.27 -58.62 25.02
CA ILE A 754 -1.22 -59.46 24.44
C ILE A 754 0.10 -58.77 24.68
N LYS A 755 1.01 -59.39 25.43
CA LYS A 755 2.26 -58.76 25.88
C LYS A 755 3.48 -59.36 25.19
N SER A 756 3.43 -60.64 24.85
CA SER A 756 4.55 -61.38 24.25
C SER A 756 4.32 -61.73 22.78
N SER A 757 5.41 -62.02 22.07
CA SER A 757 5.36 -62.51 20.69
C SER A 757 4.58 -63.83 20.57
N ALA A 758 4.78 -64.75 21.52
CA ALA A 758 4.09 -66.04 21.55
C ALA A 758 2.56 -65.91 21.70
N GLU A 759 2.10 -65.01 22.59
CA GLU A 759 0.66 -64.71 22.73
C GLU A 759 0.10 -64.08 21.45
N MET A 760 0.87 -63.23 20.76
CA MET A 760 0.47 -62.61 19.49
C MET A 760 0.29 -63.67 18.40
N PHE A 761 1.27 -64.56 18.20
CA PHE A 761 1.18 -65.62 17.20
C PHE A 761 0.11 -66.67 17.53
N HIS A 762 -0.14 -66.95 18.81
CA HIS A 762 -1.26 -67.77 19.24
C HIS A 762 -2.60 -67.14 18.83
N TRP A 763 -2.81 -65.87 19.16
CA TRP A 763 -4.00 -65.13 18.75
C TRP A 763 -4.13 -65.07 17.22
N LEU A 764 -3.02 -64.82 16.50
CA LEU A 764 -3.02 -64.80 15.05
C LEU A 764 -3.37 -66.17 14.45
N SER A 765 -2.92 -67.26 15.07
CA SER A 765 -3.26 -68.62 14.64
C SER A 765 -4.77 -68.90 14.75
N GLU A 766 -5.39 -68.47 15.86
CA GLU A 766 -6.84 -68.58 16.05
C GLU A 766 -7.60 -67.77 14.99
N VAL A 767 -7.16 -66.54 14.76
CA VAL A 767 -7.75 -65.60 13.79
C VAL A 767 -7.67 -66.10 12.35
N LEU A 768 -6.48 -66.58 11.94
CA LEU A 768 -6.23 -67.10 10.61
C LEU A 768 -6.80 -68.52 10.43
N SER A 769 -7.15 -69.19 11.53
CA SER A 769 -7.56 -70.60 11.55
C SER A 769 -6.49 -71.52 10.93
N SER A 770 -5.21 -71.17 11.15
CA SER A 770 -4.04 -71.86 10.65
C SER A 770 -2.91 -71.76 11.69
N PRO A 771 -2.12 -72.82 11.94
CA PRO A 771 -1.00 -72.73 12.87
C PRO A 771 0.07 -71.79 12.31
N VAL A 772 0.28 -70.67 12.99
CA VAL A 772 1.27 -69.65 12.64
C VAL A 772 2.11 -69.37 13.88
N SER A 773 3.41 -69.62 13.77
CA SER A 773 4.37 -69.42 14.87
C SER A 773 5.46 -68.40 14.55
N SER A 774 5.52 -67.95 13.30
CA SER A 774 6.57 -67.09 12.75
C SER A 774 6.04 -66.22 11.60
N ILE A 775 6.84 -65.25 11.19
CA ILE A 775 6.55 -64.36 10.05
C ILE A 775 6.52 -65.18 8.75
N GLU A 776 7.41 -66.15 8.61
CA GLU A 776 7.49 -67.05 7.46
C GLU A 776 6.20 -67.86 7.29
N ASP A 777 5.57 -68.26 8.39
CA ASP A 777 4.30 -68.99 8.35
C ASP A 777 3.15 -68.10 7.84
N VAL A 778 3.15 -66.80 8.17
CA VAL A 778 2.17 -65.84 7.60
C VAL A 778 2.38 -65.67 6.10
N GLN A 779 3.63 -65.58 5.63
CA GLN A 779 3.92 -65.50 4.19
C GLN A 779 3.51 -66.77 3.44
N LYS A 780 3.74 -67.95 4.05
CA LYS A 780 3.25 -69.22 3.49
C LYS A 780 1.73 -69.23 3.41
N PHE A 781 1.05 -68.76 4.45
CA PHE A 781 -0.40 -68.63 4.48
C PHE A 781 -0.92 -67.69 3.37
N ASP A 782 -0.36 -66.48 3.21
CA ASP A 782 -0.74 -65.55 2.13
C ASP A 782 -0.59 -66.17 0.74
N ARG A 783 0.47 -66.96 0.49
CA ARG A 783 0.69 -67.65 -0.80
C ARG A 783 -0.28 -68.81 -1.04
N GLN A 784 -0.83 -69.40 0.01
CA GLN A 784 -1.79 -70.51 -0.09
C GLN A 784 -3.23 -70.04 -0.29
N LEU A 785 -3.52 -68.76 0.00
CA LEU A 785 -4.84 -68.18 -0.23
C LEU A 785 -5.14 -68.11 -1.73
N LYS A 786 -6.31 -68.62 -2.11
CA LYS A 786 -6.83 -68.55 -3.49
C LYS A 786 -7.61 -67.26 -3.76
N GLU A 787 -8.12 -66.64 -2.70
CA GLU A 787 -8.96 -65.45 -2.75
C GLU A 787 -8.40 -64.39 -1.80
N ARG A 788 -8.65 -63.12 -2.12
CA ARG A 788 -8.25 -62.00 -1.26
C ARG A 788 -9.18 -61.90 -0.04
N ILE A 789 -8.61 -61.68 1.13
CA ILE A 789 -9.31 -61.60 2.42
C ILE A 789 -9.00 -60.26 3.10
N VAL A 790 -10.04 -59.60 3.61
CA VAL A 790 -9.93 -58.36 4.39
C VAL A 790 -10.12 -58.63 5.87
N PHE A 791 -9.07 -58.42 6.67
CA PHE A 791 -9.12 -58.51 8.13
C PHE A 791 -9.41 -57.15 8.74
N CYS A 792 -10.59 -57.03 9.35
CA CYS A 792 -11.02 -55.86 10.09
C CYS A 792 -10.73 -56.08 11.59
N VAL A 793 -9.65 -55.51 12.11
CA VAL A 793 -9.18 -55.72 13.49
C VAL A 793 -9.45 -54.48 14.36
N ASP A 794 -10.31 -54.63 15.36
CA ASP A 794 -10.65 -53.57 16.33
C ASP A 794 -9.72 -53.64 17.56
N ASP A 795 -9.39 -52.47 18.11
CA ASP A 795 -8.66 -52.27 19.37
C ASP A 795 -7.20 -52.76 19.41
N ILE A 796 -6.38 -52.43 18.40
CA ILE A 796 -4.96 -52.85 18.36
C ILE A 796 -4.12 -52.29 19.53
N GLN A 797 -4.59 -51.27 20.25
CA GLN A 797 -3.99 -50.80 21.50
C GLN A 797 -3.94 -51.86 22.62
N ASN A 798 -4.58 -53.02 22.42
CA ASN A 798 -4.48 -54.16 23.33
C ASN A 798 -3.25 -55.04 23.12
N LEU A 799 -2.46 -54.80 22.07
CA LEU A 799 -1.22 -55.53 21.76
C LEU A 799 0.01 -55.06 22.56
N PHE A 800 -0.13 -54.09 23.45
CA PHE A 800 0.97 -53.59 24.26
C PHE A 800 0.57 -53.24 25.69
N LEU A 801 1.57 -53.31 26.57
CA LEU A 801 1.57 -52.79 27.93
C LEU A 801 2.82 -51.93 28.13
N GLY A 802 2.69 -50.77 28.78
CA GLY A 802 3.75 -49.77 28.90
C GLY A 802 4.80 -50.11 29.96
N VAL A 803 5.34 -51.33 29.90
CA VAL A 803 6.36 -51.87 30.81
C VAL A 803 7.53 -52.42 30.00
N VAL A 804 8.67 -52.68 30.65
CA VAL A 804 9.81 -53.34 29.99
C VAL A 804 9.37 -54.71 29.46
N GLY A 805 9.63 -54.98 28.18
CA GLY A 805 9.18 -56.20 27.48
C GLY A 805 7.68 -56.23 27.12
N GLY A 806 6.88 -55.25 27.53
CA GLY A 806 5.44 -55.22 27.28
C GLY A 806 5.03 -54.82 25.85
N PHE A 807 6.00 -54.55 24.97
CA PHE A 807 5.77 -54.14 23.57
C PHE A 807 6.03 -55.27 22.57
N ASP A 808 6.49 -56.44 23.00
CA ASP A 808 6.95 -57.50 22.11
C ASP A 808 5.81 -58.11 21.28
N GLY A 809 4.60 -58.20 21.85
CA GLY A 809 3.39 -58.55 21.10
C GLY A 809 3.10 -57.55 19.98
N TYR A 810 3.12 -56.25 20.27
CA TYR A 810 2.90 -55.20 19.27
C TYR A 810 3.99 -55.15 18.20
N ARG A 811 5.27 -55.30 18.58
CA ARG A 811 6.40 -55.35 17.64
C ARG A 811 6.26 -56.51 16.66
N SER A 812 5.95 -57.70 17.18
CA SER A 812 5.73 -58.89 16.34
C SER A 812 4.55 -58.66 15.38
N PHE A 813 3.48 -57.99 15.85
CA PHE A 813 2.35 -57.65 14.99
C PHE A 813 2.73 -56.63 13.90
N LEU A 814 3.54 -55.61 14.24
CA LEU A 814 4.07 -54.64 13.27
C LEU A 814 4.89 -55.33 12.18
N GLU A 815 5.73 -56.31 12.55
CA GLU A 815 6.52 -57.08 11.59
C GLU A 815 5.61 -57.87 10.63
N VAL A 816 4.53 -58.48 11.14
CA VAL A 816 3.55 -59.23 10.33
C VAL A 816 2.82 -58.32 9.33
N ILE A 817 2.30 -57.19 9.77
CA ILE A 817 1.55 -56.28 8.87
C ILE A 817 2.48 -55.51 7.91
N SER A 818 3.79 -55.48 8.17
CA SER A 818 4.82 -54.91 7.27
C SER A 818 5.22 -55.84 6.14
N LEU A 819 4.73 -57.09 6.15
CA LEU A 819 4.89 -57.99 5.03
C LEU A 819 4.09 -57.48 3.84
N LYS A 820 4.72 -57.46 2.66
CA LYS A 820 4.02 -57.20 1.41
C LYS A 820 3.16 -58.41 1.05
N THR A 821 1.88 -58.34 1.37
CA THR A 821 0.92 -59.43 1.12
C THR A 821 0.17 -59.24 -0.19
N SER A 822 -0.19 -60.34 -0.83
CA SER A 822 -0.88 -60.34 -2.13
C SER A 822 -2.37 -60.68 -2.01
N HIS A 823 -2.74 -61.37 -0.93
CA HIS A 823 -4.11 -61.84 -0.66
C HIS A 823 -4.67 -61.35 0.68
N ILE A 824 -3.89 -60.63 1.49
CA ILE A 824 -4.33 -60.15 2.81
C ILE A 824 -4.41 -58.61 2.80
N PHE A 825 -5.50 -58.06 3.35
CA PHE A 825 -5.62 -56.63 3.64
C PHE A 825 -5.94 -56.43 5.12
N TRP A 826 -5.26 -55.48 5.76
CA TRP A 826 -5.45 -55.13 7.16
C TRP A 826 -6.18 -53.79 7.29
N CYS A 827 -7.38 -53.82 7.88
CA CYS A 827 -8.12 -52.63 8.31
C CYS A 827 -8.12 -52.61 9.85
N LEU A 828 -7.35 -51.70 10.44
CA LEU A 828 -7.11 -51.66 11.88
C LEU A 828 -7.83 -50.49 12.53
N THR A 829 -8.24 -50.60 13.79
CA THR A 829 -8.62 -49.43 14.60
C THR A 829 -7.69 -49.24 15.79
N VAL A 830 -7.49 -47.97 16.16
CA VAL A 830 -6.70 -47.62 17.34
C VAL A 830 -7.24 -46.39 18.05
N ASN A 831 -7.14 -46.38 19.38
CA ASN A 831 -7.42 -45.19 20.18
C ASN A 831 -6.40 -44.08 19.90
N SER A 832 -6.84 -42.83 19.71
CA SER A 832 -5.95 -41.70 19.42
C SER A 832 -4.87 -41.45 20.48
N ARG A 833 -5.15 -41.69 21.77
CA ARG A 833 -4.18 -41.50 22.85
C ARG A 833 -3.14 -42.61 22.88
N SER A 834 -3.58 -43.85 22.67
CA SER A 834 -2.67 -44.98 22.46
C SER A 834 -1.79 -44.77 21.23
N TRP A 835 -2.37 -44.28 20.13
CA TRP A 835 -1.65 -43.97 18.90
C TRP A 835 -0.59 -42.88 19.09
N ALA A 836 -0.93 -41.79 19.78
CA ALA A 836 0.02 -40.73 20.12
C ALA A 836 1.19 -41.27 20.96
N TYR A 837 0.89 -42.10 21.96
CA TYR A 837 1.91 -42.75 22.78
C TYR A 837 2.81 -43.69 21.98
N LEU A 838 2.23 -44.54 21.12
CA LEU A 838 2.97 -45.47 20.28
C LEU A 838 3.89 -44.74 19.28
N LYS A 839 3.44 -43.65 18.65
CA LYS A 839 4.31 -42.77 17.85
C LYS A 839 5.48 -42.20 18.65
N GLY A 840 5.25 -41.83 19.92
CA GLY A 840 6.30 -41.31 20.79
C GLY A 840 7.35 -42.36 21.16
N VAL A 841 6.93 -43.63 21.35
CA VAL A 841 7.82 -44.73 21.72
C VAL A 841 8.53 -45.34 20.51
N MET A 842 7.83 -45.50 19.38
CA MET A 842 8.30 -46.24 18.19
C MET A 842 8.76 -45.34 17.04
N GLY A 843 8.51 -44.03 17.13
CA GLY A 843 8.75 -43.07 16.05
C GLY A 843 7.51 -42.81 15.18
N PRO A 844 7.45 -41.67 14.47
CA PRO A 844 6.27 -41.29 13.68
C PRO A 844 6.01 -42.18 12.45
N GLU A 845 7.05 -42.86 11.93
CA GLU A 845 7.01 -43.66 10.69
C GLU A 845 6.84 -45.18 10.95
N HIS A 846 6.45 -45.59 12.15
CA HIS A 846 6.30 -47.01 12.51
C HIS A 846 5.18 -47.77 11.76
N PHE A 847 4.45 -47.11 10.85
CA PHE A 847 3.51 -47.72 9.91
C PHE A 847 3.62 -47.09 8.51
N TYR A 848 3.50 -47.92 7.48
CA TYR A 848 3.54 -47.51 6.06
C TYR A 848 2.15 -47.35 5.41
N GLY A 849 1.08 -47.77 6.10
CA GLY A 849 -0.29 -47.77 5.57
C GLY A 849 -1.02 -46.42 5.65
N ARG A 850 -2.22 -46.36 5.07
CA ARG A 850 -3.06 -45.16 5.07
C ARG A 850 -3.72 -44.96 6.43
N VAL A 851 -3.60 -43.75 7.00
CA VAL A 851 -4.21 -43.39 8.29
C VAL A 851 -5.44 -42.49 8.08
N LEU A 852 -6.60 -42.94 8.54
CA LEU A 852 -7.87 -42.21 8.52
C LEU A 852 -8.27 -41.79 9.94
N ASN A 853 -8.41 -40.48 10.17
CA ASN A 853 -8.80 -39.95 11.48
C ASN A 853 -10.32 -39.72 11.57
N LEU A 854 -10.94 -40.20 12.65
CA LEU A 854 -12.33 -39.88 12.97
C LEU A 854 -12.44 -38.45 13.54
N VAL A 855 -13.02 -37.56 12.74
CA VAL A 855 -13.23 -36.15 13.10
C VAL A 855 -14.43 -36.02 14.06
N PRO A 856 -14.42 -35.08 15.03
CA PRO A 856 -15.59 -34.71 15.83
C PRO A 856 -16.87 -34.49 15.00
N TRP A 857 -18.02 -34.95 15.51
CA TRP A 857 -19.32 -34.77 14.87
C TRP A 857 -19.80 -33.32 14.97
N LYS A 858 -20.49 -32.85 13.93
CA LYS A 858 -21.12 -31.53 13.90
C LYS A 858 -22.40 -31.50 14.73
N ASP A 859 -22.87 -30.30 15.07
CA ASP A 859 -24.08 -30.07 15.87
C ASP A 859 -25.31 -30.76 15.29
N PHE A 860 -25.56 -30.58 13.99
CA PHE A 860 -26.70 -31.20 13.31
C PHE A 860 -26.57 -32.73 13.22
N GLU A 861 -25.34 -33.28 13.18
CA GLU A 861 -25.10 -34.73 13.13
C GLU A 861 -25.45 -35.37 14.49
N ILE A 862 -25.04 -34.72 15.59
CA ILE A 862 -25.41 -35.13 16.95
C ILE A 862 -26.91 -34.98 17.20
N GLN A 863 -27.53 -33.89 16.73
CA GLN A 863 -28.98 -33.72 16.80
C GLN A 863 -29.70 -34.85 16.05
N LYS A 864 -29.26 -35.16 14.81
CA LYS A 864 -29.80 -36.27 14.02
C LYS A 864 -29.63 -37.61 14.75
N LEU A 865 -28.47 -37.86 15.39
CA LEU A 865 -28.17 -39.06 16.18
C LEU A 865 -29.20 -39.35 17.26
N ILE A 866 -29.53 -38.31 18.04
CA ILE A 866 -30.47 -38.42 19.16
C ILE A 866 -31.90 -38.51 18.63
N LEU A 867 -32.28 -37.67 17.66
CA LEU A 867 -33.64 -37.63 17.15
C LEU A 867 -34.04 -38.89 16.37
N THR A 868 -33.11 -39.50 15.63
CA THR A 868 -33.38 -40.78 14.93
C THR A 868 -33.68 -41.90 15.93
N ARG A 869 -32.88 -42.03 17.01
CA ARG A 869 -33.13 -43.02 18.08
C ARG A 869 -34.44 -42.73 18.81
N HIS A 870 -34.67 -41.47 19.17
CA HIS A 870 -35.89 -41.06 19.84
C HIS A 870 -37.15 -41.39 19.02
N LYS A 871 -37.12 -41.17 17.69
CA LYS A 871 -38.25 -41.42 16.80
C LYS A 871 -38.69 -42.89 16.81
N ILE A 872 -37.76 -43.83 16.94
CA ILE A 872 -38.04 -45.27 16.96
C ILE A 872 -38.83 -45.66 18.21
N THR A 873 -38.56 -45.01 19.35
CA THR A 873 -39.24 -45.29 20.62
C THR A 873 -40.72 -44.89 20.64
N LYS A 874 -41.18 -44.06 19.69
CA LYS A 874 -42.55 -43.51 19.62
C LYS A 874 -43.00 -42.66 20.83
N PHE A 875 -42.13 -42.35 21.79
CA PHE A 875 -42.43 -41.44 22.88
C PHE A 875 -42.47 -39.99 22.38
N ASN A 876 -43.33 -39.17 22.98
CA ASN A 876 -43.28 -37.73 22.79
C ASN A 876 -42.19 -37.10 23.68
N ARG A 877 -41.67 -35.93 23.29
CA ARG A 877 -40.72 -35.16 24.11
C ARG A 877 -41.23 -33.76 24.43
N THR A 878 -40.99 -33.30 25.64
CA THR A 878 -41.19 -31.91 26.06
C THR A 878 -39.94 -31.40 26.74
N PHE A 879 -39.55 -30.15 26.45
CA PHE A 879 -38.41 -29.50 27.11
C PHE A 879 -38.88 -28.73 28.35
N ASP A 880 -38.02 -28.68 29.36
CA ASP A 880 -38.23 -27.91 30.57
C ASP A 880 -38.33 -26.40 30.31
N GLU A 881 -39.05 -25.67 31.16
CA GLU A 881 -39.20 -24.21 31.07
C GLU A 881 -37.87 -23.48 31.30
N SER A 882 -36.99 -24.06 32.10
CA SER A 882 -35.61 -23.59 32.31
C SER A 882 -34.82 -23.47 30.99
N ILE A 883 -35.13 -24.31 30.00
CA ILE A 883 -34.55 -24.29 28.64
C ILE A 883 -35.33 -23.32 27.74
N LYS A 884 -36.63 -23.06 28.03
CA LYS A 884 -37.51 -22.18 27.23
C LYS A 884 -37.36 -20.69 27.55
N ALA A 885 -37.03 -20.31 28.78
CA ALA A 885 -37.08 -18.92 29.27
C ALA A 885 -36.06 -17.94 28.64
N TYR A 886 -35.20 -18.40 27.72
CA TYR A 886 -34.06 -17.62 27.22
C TYR A 886 -34.07 -17.39 25.69
N GLY A 887 -35.24 -17.52 25.04
CA GLY A 887 -35.47 -17.18 23.62
C GLY A 887 -36.36 -15.94 23.44
N ALA A 888 -35.95 -14.98 22.61
CA ALA A 888 -36.78 -13.83 22.23
C ALA A 888 -37.77 -14.20 21.11
N GLY A 889 -39.06 -14.31 21.43
CA GLY A 889 -40.20 -14.22 20.48
C GLY A 889 -40.83 -15.54 19.98
N ASP A 890 -42.13 -15.68 20.28
CA ASP A 890 -43.29 -16.37 19.64
C ASP A 890 -43.18 -17.73 18.92
N SER A 891 -42.06 -18.46 18.99
CA SER A 891 -42.00 -19.88 18.58
C SER A 891 -41.39 -20.75 19.66
N LEU A 892 -42.09 -20.82 20.80
CA LEU A 892 -41.64 -21.32 22.11
C LEU A 892 -41.06 -22.76 22.12
N GLY A 893 -41.40 -23.62 21.15
CA GLY A 893 -40.93 -25.01 21.10
C GLY A 893 -39.63 -25.23 20.32
N GLN A 894 -39.52 -24.68 19.11
CA GLN A 894 -38.38 -24.93 18.21
C GLN A 894 -37.09 -24.24 18.69
N GLN A 895 -37.22 -23.11 19.39
CA GLN A 895 -36.07 -22.38 19.94
C GLN A 895 -35.42 -23.13 21.11
N ALA A 896 -36.22 -23.72 22.01
CA ALA A 896 -35.72 -24.48 23.15
C ALA A 896 -34.96 -25.74 22.70
N GLU A 897 -35.49 -26.45 21.72
CA GLU A 897 -34.83 -27.62 21.12
C GLU A 897 -33.46 -27.27 20.52
N ALA A 898 -33.39 -26.20 19.73
CA ALA A 898 -32.14 -25.76 19.13
C ALA A 898 -31.10 -25.32 20.18
N GLN A 899 -31.54 -24.67 21.27
CA GLN A 899 -30.65 -24.30 22.37
C GLN A 899 -30.14 -25.51 23.14
N PHE A 900 -31.01 -26.48 23.43
CA PHE A 900 -30.63 -27.73 24.10
C PHE A 900 -29.58 -28.50 23.29
N PHE A 901 -29.81 -28.72 21.99
CA PHE A 901 -28.85 -29.45 21.16
C PHE A 901 -27.52 -28.70 20.99
N ARG A 902 -27.53 -27.36 20.98
CA ARG A 902 -26.31 -26.55 21.00
C ARG A 902 -25.53 -26.74 22.30
N LEU A 903 -26.21 -26.73 23.44
CA LEU A 903 -25.61 -26.99 24.75
C LEU A 903 -25.03 -28.40 24.82
N LEU A 904 -25.82 -29.41 24.46
CA LEU A 904 -25.43 -30.81 24.45
C LEU A 904 -24.23 -31.06 23.53
N TRP A 905 -24.24 -30.54 22.30
CA TRP A 905 -23.10 -30.63 21.40
C TRP A 905 -21.86 -29.92 21.96
N GLY A 906 -22.04 -28.73 22.56
CA GLY A 906 -20.96 -27.96 23.16
C GLY A 906 -20.23 -28.73 24.27
N GLN A 907 -20.95 -29.53 25.06
CA GLN A 907 -20.39 -30.34 26.14
C GLN A 907 -19.91 -31.72 25.66
N ALA A 908 -20.60 -32.35 24.70
CA ALA A 908 -20.15 -33.59 24.08
C ALA A 908 -18.92 -33.38 23.18
N ARG A 909 -18.66 -32.14 22.73
CA ARG A 909 -17.54 -31.76 21.84
C ARG A 909 -17.49 -32.60 20.56
N GLY A 910 -18.66 -33.01 20.06
CA GLY A 910 -18.78 -33.87 18.87
C GLY A 910 -18.49 -35.36 19.10
N ASN A 911 -18.40 -35.83 20.35
CA ASN A 911 -18.33 -37.25 20.68
C ASN A 911 -19.76 -37.85 20.76
N PRO A 912 -20.13 -38.77 19.85
CA PRO A 912 -21.50 -39.30 19.80
C PRO A 912 -21.86 -40.12 21.05
N ARG A 913 -20.95 -40.92 21.60
CA ARG A 913 -21.21 -41.65 22.85
C ARG A 913 -21.44 -40.69 24.03
N SER A 914 -20.61 -39.66 24.18
CA SER A 914 -20.80 -38.63 25.23
C SER A 914 -22.13 -37.90 25.07
N ALA A 915 -22.51 -37.57 23.83
CA ALA A 915 -23.80 -36.94 23.52
C ALA A 915 -25.00 -37.81 23.94
N LEU A 916 -24.96 -39.13 23.65
CA LEU A 916 -25.99 -40.07 24.09
C LEU A 916 -26.07 -40.19 25.61
N MET A 917 -24.91 -40.26 26.29
CA MET A 917 -24.88 -40.31 27.75
C MET A 917 -25.42 -39.01 28.39
N TYR A 918 -25.10 -37.84 27.82
CA TYR A 918 -25.67 -36.57 28.29
C TYR A 918 -27.18 -36.48 28.02
N TRP A 919 -27.65 -36.97 26.87
CA TRP A 919 -29.08 -37.09 26.61
C TRP A 919 -29.79 -37.92 27.67
N ILE A 920 -29.29 -39.14 27.96
CA ILE A 920 -29.88 -40.01 28.99
C ILE A 920 -29.87 -39.34 30.37
N SER A 921 -28.83 -38.59 30.71
CA SER A 921 -28.77 -37.86 31.99
C SER A 921 -29.75 -36.69 32.08
N ALA A 922 -30.27 -36.21 30.94
CA ALA A 922 -31.14 -35.05 30.87
C ALA A 922 -32.63 -35.42 30.86
N ILE A 923 -32.97 -36.70 30.73
CA ILE A 923 -34.35 -37.14 30.54
C ILE A 923 -34.96 -37.72 31.81
N SER A 924 -36.25 -37.45 32.00
CA SER A 924 -37.10 -38.09 33.01
C SER A 924 -38.43 -38.53 32.42
N TYR A 925 -39.09 -39.45 33.12
CA TYR A 925 -40.36 -40.02 32.71
C TYR A 925 -41.49 -39.68 33.71
N PRO A 926 -42.05 -38.46 33.64
CA PRO A 926 -43.08 -38.03 34.58
C PRO A 926 -44.47 -38.63 34.30
N SER A 927 -44.77 -39.02 33.05
CA SER A 927 -46.09 -39.56 32.66
C SER A 927 -45.98 -40.55 31.50
N SER A 928 -47.00 -41.41 31.36
CA SER A 928 -47.06 -42.44 30.32
C SER A 928 -46.86 -41.86 28.92
N GLY A 929 -45.90 -42.41 28.17
CA GLY A 929 -45.63 -42.02 26.77
C GLY A 929 -44.96 -40.66 26.57
N LEU A 930 -44.57 -39.95 27.64
CA LEU A 930 -43.95 -38.64 27.57
C LEU A 930 -42.56 -38.60 28.24
N ILE A 931 -41.54 -38.21 27.47
CA ILE A 931 -40.19 -37.96 27.95
C ILE A 931 -40.01 -36.47 28.19
N HIS A 932 -39.69 -36.11 29.42
CA HIS A 932 -39.35 -34.74 29.78
C HIS A 932 -37.84 -34.53 29.68
N VAL A 933 -37.40 -33.51 28.96
CA VAL A 933 -35.99 -33.17 28.74
C VAL A 933 -35.63 -31.95 29.58
N GLY A 934 -34.87 -32.18 30.64
CA GLY A 934 -34.27 -31.17 31.50
C GLY A 934 -32.81 -30.86 31.13
N ILE A 935 -32.06 -30.32 32.09
CA ILE A 935 -30.66 -29.95 31.92
C ILE A 935 -29.79 -31.22 32.03
N PRO A 936 -28.88 -31.49 31.07
CA PRO A 936 -27.96 -32.63 31.18
C PRO A 936 -26.98 -32.47 32.35
N SER A 937 -26.65 -33.58 33.01
CA SER A 937 -25.63 -33.62 34.06
C SER A 937 -24.23 -33.63 33.45
N PHE A 938 -23.60 -32.46 33.36
CA PHE A 938 -22.25 -32.30 32.80
C PHE A 938 -21.17 -32.64 33.82
N VAL A 939 -20.10 -33.28 33.35
CA VAL A 939 -18.89 -33.47 34.17
C VAL A 939 -18.19 -32.12 34.30
N SER A 940 -18.04 -31.61 35.53
CA SER A 940 -17.33 -30.35 35.77
C SER A 940 -15.81 -30.57 35.74
N SER A 941 -15.08 -29.58 35.24
CA SER A 941 -13.61 -29.62 35.20
C SER A 941 -12.97 -29.57 36.59
N SER A 942 -13.68 -29.02 37.58
CA SER A 942 -13.24 -28.97 38.98
C SER A 942 -13.12 -30.36 39.63
N LEU A 943 -13.90 -31.36 39.17
CA LEU A 943 -13.81 -32.72 39.69
C LEU A 943 -12.46 -33.38 39.38
N VAL A 944 -11.91 -33.12 38.18
CA VAL A 944 -10.59 -33.61 37.77
C VAL A 944 -9.48 -32.77 38.40
N ALA A 945 -9.66 -31.44 38.47
CA ALA A 945 -8.67 -30.54 39.06
C ALA A 945 -8.45 -30.76 40.56
N SER A 946 -9.44 -31.29 41.28
CA SER A 946 -9.36 -31.61 42.71
C SER A 946 -8.72 -32.98 43.01
N MET A 947 -8.39 -33.78 41.99
CA MET A 947 -7.75 -35.09 42.20
C MET A 947 -6.26 -34.94 42.52
N SER A 948 -5.70 -35.91 43.26
CA SER A 948 -4.26 -35.97 43.55
C SER A 948 -3.44 -36.25 42.28
N ASP A 949 -2.15 -35.91 42.30
CA ASP A 949 -1.26 -36.19 41.16
C ASP A 949 -1.12 -37.71 40.89
N ASP A 950 -1.16 -38.56 41.91
CA ASP A 950 -1.22 -40.02 41.75
C ASP A 950 -2.46 -40.45 40.95
N ALA A 951 -3.63 -39.85 41.25
CA ALA A 951 -4.85 -40.15 40.53
C ALA A 951 -4.78 -39.67 39.07
N LEU A 952 -4.17 -38.51 38.83
CA LEU A 952 -3.93 -38.01 37.47
C LEU A 952 -2.96 -38.91 36.70
N PHE A 953 -1.93 -39.43 37.35
CA PHE A 953 -0.99 -40.37 36.75
C PHE A 953 -1.69 -41.69 36.39
N LEU A 954 -2.53 -42.24 37.28
CA LEU A 954 -3.36 -43.41 36.99
C LEU A 954 -4.34 -43.15 35.84
N LEU A 955 -5.03 -42.01 35.82
CA LEU A 955 -5.90 -41.63 34.71
C LEU A 955 -5.13 -41.50 33.39
N SER A 956 -3.89 -41.01 33.42
CA SER A 956 -3.03 -40.95 32.23
C SER A 956 -2.68 -42.35 31.71
N ALA A 957 -2.38 -43.31 32.59
CA ALA A 957 -2.15 -44.70 32.21
C ALA A 957 -3.40 -45.33 31.58
N ILE A 958 -4.58 -45.11 32.18
CA ILE A 958 -5.86 -45.59 31.63
C ILE A 958 -6.14 -44.93 30.27
N ALA A 959 -5.88 -43.63 30.10
CA ALA A 959 -6.06 -42.95 28.82
C ALA A 959 -5.15 -43.51 27.73
N ARG A 960 -3.87 -43.81 28.05
CA ARG A 960 -2.88 -44.37 27.10
C ARG A 960 -3.21 -45.80 26.68
N HIS A 961 -3.69 -46.64 27.60
CA HIS A 961 -3.96 -48.06 27.31
C HIS A 961 -5.43 -48.38 27.04
N GLU A 962 -6.32 -47.39 27.18
CA GLU A 962 -7.79 -47.44 27.19
C GLU A 962 -8.43 -48.33 28.27
N CYS A 963 -7.80 -49.44 28.61
CA CYS A 963 -8.36 -50.54 29.37
C CYS A 963 -7.27 -51.26 30.15
N LEU A 964 -7.33 -51.23 31.49
CA LEU A 964 -6.32 -51.79 32.38
C LEU A 964 -6.94 -52.51 33.58
N THR A 965 -6.36 -53.61 34.02
CA THR A 965 -6.67 -54.22 35.33
C THR A 965 -5.94 -53.50 36.47
N HIS A 966 -6.33 -53.79 37.71
CA HIS A 966 -5.63 -53.29 38.90
C HIS A 966 -4.14 -53.65 38.90
N GLU A 967 -3.79 -54.90 38.58
CA GLU A 967 -2.39 -55.35 38.51
C GLU A 967 -1.63 -54.69 37.35
N GLU A 968 -2.27 -54.50 36.20
CA GLU A 968 -1.65 -53.79 35.07
C GLU A 968 -1.37 -52.31 35.42
N LEU A 969 -2.27 -51.65 36.16
CA LEU A 969 -2.05 -50.29 36.65
C LEU A 969 -0.86 -50.20 37.60
N ARG A 970 -0.76 -51.15 38.54
CA ARG A 970 0.39 -51.26 39.45
C ARG A 970 1.69 -51.41 38.67
N LEU A 971 1.72 -52.33 37.70
CA LEU A 971 2.92 -52.57 36.88
C LEU A 971 3.36 -51.36 36.05
N ILE A 972 2.42 -50.59 35.50
CA ILE A 972 2.73 -49.42 34.67
C ILE A 972 3.17 -48.22 35.53
N THR A 973 2.55 -48.03 36.68
CA THR A 973 2.71 -46.81 37.48
C THR A 973 3.66 -46.94 38.66
N ASP A 974 3.96 -48.18 39.08
CA ASP A 974 4.70 -48.51 40.31
C ASP A 974 4.07 -47.93 41.59
N ILE A 975 2.79 -47.56 41.54
CA ILE A 975 2.04 -47.04 42.69
C ILE A 975 1.55 -48.22 43.55
N GLU A 976 1.60 -48.05 44.88
CA GLU A 976 1.08 -49.04 45.82
C GLU A 976 -0.42 -49.33 45.63
N ASN A 977 -0.79 -50.61 45.80
CA ASN A 977 -2.19 -51.06 45.63
C ASN A 977 -3.20 -50.31 46.52
N THR A 978 -2.79 -49.87 47.71
CA THR A 978 -3.60 -49.07 48.64
C THR A 978 -4.00 -47.72 48.02
N VAL A 979 -3.02 -47.02 47.42
CA VAL A 979 -3.21 -45.74 46.74
C VAL A 979 -4.02 -45.93 45.47
N ILE A 980 -3.73 -46.96 44.66
CA ILE A 980 -4.52 -47.27 43.46
C ILE A 980 -6.00 -47.49 43.83
N ARG A 981 -6.31 -48.29 44.85
CA ARG A 981 -7.69 -48.53 45.29
C ARG A 981 -8.38 -47.24 45.74
N LYS A 982 -7.68 -46.39 46.50
CA LYS A 982 -8.20 -45.09 46.93
C LYS A 982 -8.52 -44.19 45.73
N CYS A 983 -7.58 -44.02 44.81
CA CYS A 983 -7.74 -43.17 43.63
C CYS A 983 -8.81 -43.69 42.67
N LEU A 984 -8.88 -45.02 42.45
CA LEU A 984 -9.93 -45.62 41.63
C LEU A 984 -11.31 -45.47 42.28
N LYS A 985 -11.41 -45.63 43.61
CA LYS A 985 -12.67 -45.38 44.33
C LYS A 985 -13.11 -43.92 44.17
N GLU A 986 -12.20 -42.97 44.40
CA GLU A 986 -12.49 -41.54 44.20
C GLU A 986 -12.93 -41.23 42.76
N ALA A 987 -12.22 -41.76 41.75
CA ALA A 987 -12.55 -41.55 40.35
C ALA A 987 -13.89 -42.18 39.96
N HIS A 988 -14.24 -43.34 40.54
CA HIS A 988 -15.52 -44.00 40.35
C HIS A 988 -16.66 -43.21 40.99
N ASP A 989 -16.50 -42.77 42.24
CA ASP A 989 -17.48 -41.94 42.97
C ASP A 989 -17.75 -40.61 42.24
N LYS A 990 -16.73 -40.04 41.59
CA LYS A 990 -16.83 -38.86 40.73
C LYS A 990 -17.34 -39.14 39.30
N ASN A 991 -17.74 -40.37 38.97
CA ASN A 991 -18.19 -40.80 37.63
C ASN A 991 -17.18 -40.59 36.47
N LEU A 992 -15.88 -40.54 36.79
CA LEU A 992 -14.81 -40.30 35.82
C LEU A 992 -14.40 -41.59 35.10
N ILE A 993 -14.47 -42.72 35.79
CA ILE A 993 -14.14 -44.05 35.27
C ILE A 993 -15.33 -45.00 35.45
N TRP A 994 -15.27 -46.13 34.75
CA TRP A 994 -16.15 -47.28 34.97
C TRP A 994 -15.32 -48.56 34.91
N VAL A 995 -15.78 -49.60 35.59
CA VAL A 995 -15.13 -50.91 35.66
C VAL A 995 -16.05 -51.91 34.99
N ASP A 996 -15.51 -52.76 34.11
CA ASP A 996 -16.28 -53.85 33.52
C ASP A 996 -16.37 -55.09 34.42
N ASP A 997 -17.22 -56.05 34.03
CA ASP A 997 -17.41 -57.32 34.75
C ASP A 997 -16.10 -58.13 34.87
N GLY A 998 -15.13 -57.88 33.97
CA GLY A 998 -13.79 -58.47 34.01
C GLY A 998 -12.79 -57.72 34.89
N GLY A 999 -13.23 -56.71 35.65
CA GLY A 999 -12.38 -55.92 36.54
C GLY A 999 -11.45 -54.94 35.83
N ARG A 1000 -11.67 -54.66 34.54
CA ARG A 1000 -10.86 -53.71 33.76
C ARG A 1000 -11.46 -52.31 33.84
N VAL A 1001 -10.61 -51.36 34.21
CA VAL A 1001 -10.92 -49.95 34.38
C VAL A 1001 -10.80 -49.21 33.05
N ARG A 1002 -11.78 -48.35 32.76
CA ARG A 1002 -11.78 -47.46 31.59
C ARG A 1002 -12.30 -46.08 31.95
N ILE A 1003 -11.89 -45.07 31.17
CA ILE A 1003 -12.45 -43.72 31.29
C ILE A 1003 -13.89 -43.69 30.74
N SER A 1004 -14.78 -43.02 31.48
CA SER A 1004 -16.14 -42.72 31.06
C SER A 1004 -16.13 -41.76 29.87
N SER A 1005 -16.90 -42.04 28.81
CA SER A 1005 -16.92 -41.18 27.62
C SER A 1005 -17.43 -39.75 27.93
N ARG A 1006 -18.26 -39.56 28.97
CA ARG A 1006 -18.64 -38.21 29.44
C ARG A 1006 -17.45 -37.42 29.99
N ALA A 1007 -16.53 -38.09 30.69
CA ALA A 1007 -15.37 -37.48 31.33
C ALA A 1007 -14.12 -37.40 30.43
N GLN A 1008 -14.07 -38.19 29.35
CA GLN A 1008 -12.89 -38.32 28.47
C GLN A 1008 -12.31 -36.97 28.04
N TYR A 1009 -13.15 -36.04 27.57
CA TYR A 1009 -12.67 -34.73 27.12
C TYR A 1009 -12.07 -33.91 28.26
N VAL A 1010 -12.72 -33.89 29.41
CA VAL A 1010 -12.27 -33.10 30.58
C VAL A 1010 -10.95 -33.65 31.12
N ILE A 1011 -10.84 -34.98 31.19
CA ILE A 1011 -9.62 -35.67 31.62
C ILE A 1011 -8.50 -35.41 30.62
N ASP A 1012 -8.73 -35.64 29.32
CA ASP A 1012 -7.74 -35.38 28.27
C ASP A 1012 -7.25 -33.92 28.30
N TYR A 1013 -8.17 -32.96 28.38
CA TYR A 1013 -7.85 -31.53 28.43
C TYR A 1013 -6.93 -31.20 29.61
N PHE A 1014 -7.24 -31.71 30.79
CA PHE A 1014 -6.46 -31.43 32.00
C PHE A 1014 -5.10 -32.14 31.97
N LEU A 1015 -5.06 -33.41 31.53
CA LEU A 1015 -3.83 -34.19 31.46
C LEU A 1015 -2.86 -33.66 30.39
N ILE A 1016 -3.36 -33.19 29.24
CA ILE A 1016 -2.52 -32.52 28.23
C ILE A 1016 -1.98 -31.21 28.79
N GLY A 1017 -2.83 -30.40 29.45
CA GLY A 1017 -2.41 -29.14 30.06
C GLY A 1017 -1.33 -29.29 31.13
N LYS A 1018 -1.31 -30.43 31.84
CA LYS A 1018 -0.27 -30.81 32.81
C LYS A 1018 0.86 -31.68 32.20
N ASN A 1019 0.91 -31.89 30.89
CA ASN A 1019 1.90 -32.71 30.18
C ASN A 1019 1.94 -34.21 30.61
N PHE A 1020 0.85 -34.76 31.15
CA PHE A 1020 0.72 -36.20 31.38
C PHE A 1020 0.37 -36.99 30.11
N LEU A 1021 -0.21 -36.33 29.11
CA LEU A 1021 -0.52 -36.90 27.80
C LEU A 1021 0.13 -36.07 26.70
N TYR A 1022 0.51 -36.73 25.60
CA TYR A 1022 1.11 -36.12 24.42
C TYR A 1022 0.06 -35.99 23.29
N GLU A 1023 0.27 -35.04 22.38
CA GLU A 1023 -0.58 -34.81 21.19
C GLU A 1023 -0.04 -35.49 19.92
#